data_AF-A0AAD7EKN8-F1
#
_entry.id   AF-A0AAD7EKN8-F1
#
_cell.length_a   1.000
_cell.length_b   1.000
_cell.length_c   1.000
_cell.angle_alpha   90.00
_cell.angle_beta   90.00
_cell.angle_gamma   90.00
#
_symmetry.space_group_name_H-M   'P 1'
#
loop_
_entity.id
_entity.type
_entity.pdbx_description
1 polymer ?
#
loop_
_entity_poly.entity_id
_entity_poly.type
_entity_poly.pdbx_seq_one_letter_code
_entity_poly.pdbx_strand_id
1 'polypeptide(L)'
;MPPKGSGAGLKAEDFVFRAERTEVQCRVCNAGLPEERRVWLLARNGVRHLQSDEHKNAVEQMDDARRIQEQRRAAVAQNVPIRVVQIPGPIADRPTGAHASGAELDMWADYAQNGAMFSAGDIEDDIETQQRLAQQVDIFGLLDPKETAERLGFEGDAGLAKELLQADAEDDFLAEIMANAGLDEQDPADVHADASEIQQEGNTYFPYPNKTIFLLNILDNMPRLRVSSSLMRVFLWMLRESGAKDVPSFDRLRQVQKEIRAEYGVPSIPCKSPLGNVFFINDPRTIIAQDWANPAVRAQMHVYPEIPDDGVVREIWHALKWRKNMDLDVLSPMYDAGTAHYYVNELARLKNGDFVVPIRWLMYREKVHADAFVVSFNELIFSETGHATIDDSKTVIITASELSENYLDLQDKKLIPHWSAETENSDYIARMPNPKREIAGGDPLSKSWNKHLNAYMTNRTLPRKLLQQEFHVHFVSTSPHASMAEQFQEFKTAVEDTHSNPVRVQDENGQTTRFCIYCNCTPSDNPMQSEICGHIGGKGNKFCRKCHVGGTQEEKTTPTGYHALFEPGELRTKKHTLTELKKQVELACDGVSKRVQELQTQTGVKDVYTQYWIQQILARATDMRQQDPHASEADIKTELIQWTRDNEEKLYSPFLTLKGFDPAADTPVELLHTILLGAVKYIWHISHTPWSTEKKKTYSIRLQATSTEGLSIHAIRANYIMQYAGSLIGRQFKTIIQTAVFHLHDLVTEDQFTAWKAVGELSALLWVPEIRDLTQYRNDLKIAVANVLDAVAQIDPSKIMTKIKYHLLTHLDFDAIELGPLIAMATEIFESFNAVFRYCSIYSNHLAPSRDIAIQFGRQETVKHQLSGGRWMSKSTGDWHGAGTGVRHFIEKHPILQRLVGWTPEKQMKHGDTKLAPLKRGIRTRPVELLKSTNAAHALNFGEYSGNSEWMRCKTVVSESLDECFVGTWNSIICGRLSDILCNQLGVAIVVVELFQIMGVRHSRYGMPVLARRDDEITFSILPAKVQRQSLVY
;
A
#
# COMPACT_ATOMS: atom_id res chain seq x y z
N MET A 1 50.31 -5.35 -47.28
CA MET A 1 50.99 -6.09 -46.19
C MET A 1 51.84 -5.08 -45.44
N PRO A 2 51.63 -4.90 -44.12
CA PRO A 2 52.42 -5.64 -43.13
C PRO A 2 51.74 -6.95 -42.63
N PRO A 3 52.37 -7.73 -41.71
CA PRO A 3 52.00 -9.13 -41.46
C PRO A 3 51.02 -9.37 -40.29
N LYS A 4 50.40 -10.55 -40.29
CA LYS A 4 49.62 -11.11 -39.17
C LYS A 4 50.56 -11.66 -38.08
N GLY A 5 50.24 -11.44 -36.80
CA GLY A 5 50.90 -12.13 -35.67
C GLY A 5 50.42 -11.68 -34.29
N SER A 6 49.79 -12.60 -33.54
CA SER A 6 49.56 -12.56 -32.07
C SER A 6 49.30 -11.18 -31.43
N GLY A 7 48.04 -10.71 -31.45
CA GLY A 7 47.64 -9.44 -30.83
C GLY A 7 46.28 -9.43 -30.12
N ALA A 8 45.59 -10.57 -29.99
CA ALA A 8 44.33 -10.67 -29.25
C ALA A 8 44.60 -11.08 -27.79
N GLY A 9 44.03 -10.35 -26.83
CA GLY A 9 44.08 -10.68 -25.39
C GLY A 9 44.85 -9.72 -24.48
N LEU A 10 45.45 -8.63 -24.99
CA LEU A 10 46.09 -7.60 -24.17
C LEU A 10 45.30 -6.29 -24.17
N LYS A 11 44.91 -5.82 -22.97
CA LYS A 11 44.27 -4.52 -22.80
C LYS A 11 45.29 -3.39 -22.64
N ALA A 12 44.88 -2.18 -22.98
CA ALA A 12 45.70 -0.97 -22.81
C ALA A 12 45.76 -0.45 -21.35
N GLU A 13 44.88 -0.93 -20.47
CA GLU A 13 44.88 -0.57 -19.04
C GLU A 13 45.98 -1.31 -18.26
N ASP A 14 46.24 -2.59 -18.55
CA ASP A 14 47.21 -3.41 -17.81
C ASP A 14 48.67 -3.20 -18.28
N PHE A 15 48.87 -2.69 -19.50
CA PHE A 15 50.19 -2.57 -20.16
C PHE A 15 50.48 -1.17 -20.70
N VAL A 16 51.77 -0.87 -20.86
CA VAL A 16 52.30 0.22 -21.70
C VAL A 16 52.91 -0.43 -22.95
N PHE A 17 52.68 0.16 -24.12
CA PHE A 17 53.14 -0.36 -25.42
C PHE A 17 54.20 0.57 -26.01
N ARG A 18 55.25 0.00 -26.64
CA ARG A 18 56.14 0.78 -27.53
C ARG A 18 55.45 1.07 -28.87
N ALA A 19 55.95 2.07 -29.60
CA ALA A 19 55.30 2.62 -30.80
C ALA A 19 54.93 1.57 -31.87
N GLU A 20 55.76 0.54 -32.04
CA GLU A 20 55.55 -0.54 -33.02
C GLU A 20 54.67 -1.70 -32.49
N ARG A 21 54.21 -1.63 -31.23
CA ARG A 21 53.46 -2.68 -30.51
C ARG A 21 54.13 -4.06 -30.43
N THR A 22 55.40 -4.17 -30.81
CA THR A 22 56.24 -5.38 -30.70
C THR A 22 56.59 -5.73 -29.25
N GLU A 23 56.70 -4.71 -28.40
CA GLU A 23 57.04 -4.83 -26.98
C GLU A 23 55.98 -4.14 -26.08
N VAL A 24 55.74 -4.77 -24.93
CA VAL A 24 54.80 -4.34 -23.88
C VAL A 24 55.46 -4.39 -22.51
N GLN A 25 54.95 -3.58 -21.60
CA GLN A 25 55.41 -3.51 -20.21
C GLN A 25 54.20 -3.57 -19.28
N CYS A 26 54.15 -4.54 -18.36
CA CYS A 26 53.05 -4.64 -17.39
C CYS A 26 53.13 -3.49 -16.37
N ARG A 27 52.02 -2.78 -16.14
CA ARG A 27 51.98 -1.64 -15.21
C ARG A 27 52.13 -2.07 -13.75
N VAL A 28 51.54 -3.21 -13.35
CA VAL A 28 51.57 -3.71 -11.97
C VAL A 28 52.98 -4.13 -11.57
N CYS A 29 53.62 -5.02 -12.33
CA CYS A 29 54.97 -5.53 -12.02
C CYS A 29 56.08 -4.47 -12.07
N ASN A 30 55.78 -3.29 -12.64
CA ASN A 30 56.69 -2.16 -12.72
C ASN A 30 56.27 -0.98 -11.82
N ALA A 31 55.20 -1.13 -11.04
CA ALA A 31 54.76 -0.12 -10.08
C ALA A 31 55.85 0.10 -9.02
N GLY A 32 56.31 1.36 -8.89
CA GLY A 32 57.40 1.71 -7.96
C GLY A 32 58.82 1.37 -8.45
N LEU A 33 59.02 0.68 -9.58
CA LEU A 33 60.37 0.44 -10.12
C LEU A 33 60.94 1.71 -10.79
N PRO A 34 62.22 2.06 -10.54
CA PRO A 34 62.95 3.06 -11.32
C PRO A 34 63.00 2.70 -12.80
N GLU A 35 63.06 3.70 -13.68
CA GLU A 35 62.91 3.50 -15.12
C GLU A 35 64.00 2.61 -15.74
N GLU A 36 65.22 2.65 -15.20
CA GLU A 36 66.35 1.79 -15.57
C GLU A 36 66.14 0.30 -15.27
N ARG A 37 65.22 -0.05 -14.36
CA ARG A 37 64.93 -1.43 -13.94
C ARG A 37 63.64 -1.99 -14.52
N ARG A 38 63.01 -1.25 -15.45
CA ARG A 38 61.72 -1.59 -16.04
C ARG A 38 61.86 -2.62 -17.16
N VAL A 39 61.23 -3.79 -16.99
CA VAL A 39 61.35 -4.92 -17.93
C VAL A 39 60.33 -4.79 -19.05
N TRP A 40 60.81 -4.73 -20.28
CA TRP A 40 60.01 -4.87 -21.50
C TRP A 40 59.90 -6.35 -21.90
N LEU A 41 58.70 -6.75 -22.33
CA LEU A 41 58.34 -8.09 -22.75
C LEU A 41 57.90 -8.06 -24.21
N LEU A 42 58.22 -9.08 -25.01
CA LEU A 42 57.61 -9.22 -26.34
C LEU A 42 56.09 -9.34 -26.21
N ALA A 43 55.32 -8.60 -27.01
CA ALA A 43 53.86 -8.50 -26.89
C ALA A 43 53.15 -9.87 -26.83
N ARG A 44 53.60 -10.82 -27.66
CA ARG A 44 53.10 -12.21 -27.69
C ARG A 44 53.20 -12.97 -26.36
N ASN A 45 54.05 -12.52 -25.43
CA ASN A 45 54.25 -13.13 -24.11
C ASN A 45 53.38 -12.49 -23.02
N GLY A 46 52.78 -11.32 -23.25
CA GLY A 46 52.11 -10.54 -22.19
C GLY A 46 50.96 -11.28 -21.50
N VAL A 47 50.16 -12.05 -22.25
CA VAL A 47 49.04 -12.83 -21.70
C VAL A 47 49.55 -13.95 -20.77
N ARG A 48 50.67 -14.60 -21.13
CA ARG A 48 51.33 -15.59 -20.27
C ARG A 48 51.98 -14.93 -19.03
N HIS A 49 52.43 -13.68 -19.15
CA HIS A 49 52.95 -12.93 -18.00
C HIS A 49 51.85 -12.59 -16.97
N LEU A 50 50.63 -12.23 -17.39
CA LEU A 50 49.50 -12.05 -16.45
C LEU A 50 49.20 -13.33 -15.63
N GLN A 51 49.47 -14.50 -16.20
CA GLN A 51 49.27 -15.80 -15.54
C GLN A 51 50.48 -16.25 -14.71
N SER A 52 51.62 -15.55 -14.78
CA SER A 52 52.85 -15.88 -14.08
C SER A 52 52.79 -15.52 -12.59
N ASP A 53 53.49 -16.28 -11.76
CA ASP A 53 53.48 -16.08 -10.31
C ASP A 53 54.19 -14.78 -9.89
N GLU A 54 55.14 -14.30 -10.71
CA GLU A 54 55.73 -12.96 -10.57
C GLU A 54 54.66 -11.85 -10.63
N HIS A 55 53.69 -11.97 -11.54
CA HIS A 55 52.59 -11.01 -11.67
C HIS A 55 51.60 -11.12 -10.51
N LYS A 56 51.23 -12.34 -10.10
CA LYS A 56 50.33 -12.58 -8.94
C LYS A 56 50.93 -11.99 -7.66
N ASN A 57 52.20 -12.28 -7.39
CA ASN A 57 52.94 -11.73 -6.24
C ASN A 57 52.99 -10.20 -6.27
N ALA A 58 53.12 -9.58 -7.45
CA ALA A 58 53.10 -8.12 -7.59
C ALA A 58 51.70 -7.51 -7.34
N VAL A 59 50.62 -8.19 -7.76
CA VAL A 59 49.24 -7.80 -7.43
C VAL A 59 49.00 -7.88 -5.92
N GLU A 60 49.33 -9.02 -5.29
CA GLU A 60 49.15 -9.21 -3.84
C GLU A 60 49.93 -8.19 -3.01
N GLN A 61 51.19 -7.91 -3.36
CA GLN A 61 51.98 -6.87 -2.70
C GLN A 61 51.38 -5.47 -2.87
N MET A 62 50.75 -5.17 -4.01
CA MET A 62 50.11 -3.87 -4.24
C MET A 62 48.82 -3.71 -3.43
N ASP A 63 48.01 -4.76 -3.31
CA ASP A 63 46.79 -4.76 -2.49
C ASP A 63 47.09 -4.74 -0.98
N ASP A 64 48.11 -5.46 -0.50
CA ASP A 64 48.54 -5.37 0.89
C ASP A 64 49.20 -4.02 1.23
N ALA A 65 49.99 -3.44 0.31
CA ALA A 65 50.49 -2.07 0.47
C ALA A 65 49.33 -1.06 0.57
N ARG A 66 48.27 -1.24 -0.24
CA ARG A 66 47.04 -0.44 -0.18
C ARG A 66 46.30 -0.63 1.14
N ARG A 67 46.11 -1.88 1.62
CA ARG A 67 45.50 -2.17 2.94
C ARG A 67 46.27 -1.51 4.08
N ILE A 68 47.60 -1.57 4.05
CA ILE A 68 48.47 -0.91 5.03
C ILE A 68 48.34 0.62 4.94
N GLN A 69 48.17 1.20 3.74
CA GLN A 69 47.95 2.64 3.56
C GLN A 69 46.56 3.08 4.07
N GLU A 70 45.52 2.27 3.86
CA GLU A 70 44.16 2.50 4.38
C GLU A 70 44.14 2.38 5.92
N GLN A 71 44.81 1.37 6.50
CA GLN A 71 45.01 1.24 7.95
C GLN A 71 45.81 2.40 8.56
N ARG A 72 46.88 2.86 7.90
CA ARG A 72 47.64 4.04 8.35
C ARG A 72 46.81 5.32 8.28
N ARG A 73 45.94 5.49 7.27
CA ARG A 73 44.98 6.60 7.22
C ARG A 73 43.98 6.55 8.38
N ALA A 74 43.49 5.37 8.75
CA ALA A 74 42.62 5.21 9.91
C ALA A 74 43.33 5.56 11.24
N ALA A 75 44.59 5.14 11.40
CA ALA A 75 45.38 5.43 12.60
C ALA A 75 45.74 6.92 12.75
N VAL A 76 46.04 7.62 11.65
CA VAL A 76 46.37 9.07 11.66
C VAL A 76 45.14 9.93 11.98
N ALA A 77 43.92 9.45 11.72
CA ALA A 77 42.68 10.21 11.97
C ALA A 77 42.29 10.34 13.47
N GLN A 78 43.03 9.74 14.40
CA GLN A 78 42.68 9.69 15.83
C GLN A 78 43.58 10.55 16.75
N ASN A 79 44.40 11.48 16.23
CA ASN A 79 45.33 12.21 17.10
C ASN A 79 45.67 13.66 16.67
N VAL A 80 46.04 14.47 17.67
CA VAL A 80 46.52 15.89 17.62
C VAL A 80 45.53 16.97 17.05
N PRO A 81 45.64 18.26 17.45
CA PRO A 81 44.45 19.03 17.83
C PRO A 81 44.28 20.41 17.15
N ILE A 82 43.25 21.15 17.59
CA ILE A 82 42.82 22.45 17.07
C ILE A 82 43.88 23.55 17.28
N ARG A 83 44.11 24.36 16.24
CA ARG A 83 44.63 25.74 16.31
C ARG A 83 43.81 26.65 15.38
N VAL A 84 43.85 27.96 15.64
CA VAL A 84 42.91 28.96 15.09
C VAL A 84 43.71 30.15 14.50
N VAL A 85 43.06 30.99 13.65
CA VAL A 85 43.54 32.29 13.13
C VAL A 85 44.56 32.15 11.96
N GLN A 86 44.53 32.88 10.82
CA GLN A 86 43.77 34.07 10.35
C GLN A 86 43.50 34.03 8.82
N ILE A 87 42.78 35.01 8.27
CA ILE A 87 42.61 35.28 6.82
C ILE A 87 43.17 36.68 6.50
N PRO A 88 43.93 36.85 5.41
CA PRO A 88 43.58 37.85 4.37
C PRO A 88 43.58 37.27 2.94
N GLY A 89 42.86 37.90 2.00
CA GLY A 89 42.88 37.60 0.56
C GLY A 89 43.80 38.56 -0.24
N PRO A 90 43.51 38.94 -1.51
CA PRO A 90 42.35 38.55 -2.35
C PRO A 90 42.65 38.33 -3.87
N ILE A 91 41.57 38.17 -4.68
CA ILE A 91 41.46 38.33 -6.17
C ILE A 91 41.89 37.16 -7.09
N ALA A 92 40.98 36.84 -8.04
CA ALA A 92 41.09 36.07 -9.30
C ALA A 92 41.67 34.62 -9.24
N ASP A 93 41.14 33.62 -9.97
CA ASP A 93 40.57 33.67 -11.32
C ASP A 93 39.25 32.87 -11.51
N ARG A 94 38.62 32.99 -12.70
CA ARG A 94 37.46 32.16 -13.12
C ARG A 94 37.89 30.97 -13.99
N PRO A 95 37.63 29.72 -13.60
CA PRO A 95 37.44 28.62 -14.53
C PRO A 95 36.03 28.65 -15.14
N THR A 96 35.93 28.43 -16.46
CA THR A 96 34.68 28.26 -17.20
C THR A 96 33.90 27.04 -16.72
N GLY A 97 32.56 27.11 -16.76
CA GLY A 97 31.69 25.99 -16.38
C GLY A 97 31.84 24.78 -17.30
N ALA A 98 31.64 23.58 -16.75
CA ALA A 98 31.54 22.36 -17.54
C ALA A 98 30.22 22.37 -18.33
N HIS A 99 30.31 22.12 -19.64
CA HIS A 99 29.13 21.91 -20.48
C HIS A 99 28.50 20.54 -20.18
N ALA A 100 27.18 20.50 -20.01
CA ALA A 100 26.41 19.27 -20.21
C ALA A 100 26.59 18.80 -21.66
N SER A 101 26.53 17.49 -21.90
CA SER A 101 26.69 16.96 -23.26
C SER A 101 25.49 17.30 -24.14
N GLY A 102 25.66 17.39 -25.47
CA GLY A 102 24.55 17.64 -26.40
C GLY A 102 23.43 16.61 -26.22
N ALA A 103 23.78 15.32 -26.24
CA ALA A 103 22.86 14.22 -26.01
C ALA A 103 22.14 14.26 -24.64
N GLU A 104 22.74 14.85 -23.61
CA GLU A 104 22.09 15.07 -22.30
C GLU A 104 21.07 16.21 -22.38
N LEU A 105 21.41 17.33 -23.04
CA LEU A 105 20.47 18.43 -23.28
C LEU A 105 19.32 18.02 -24.20
N ASP A 106 19.59 17.23 -25.24
CA ASP A 106 18.59 16.70 -26.16
C ASP A 106 17.65 15.71 -25.43
N MET A 107 18.20 14.80 -24.61
CA MET A 107 17.41 13.93 -23.73
C MET A 107 16.51 14.72 -22.76
N TRP A 108 17.01 15.82 -22.18
CA TRP A 108 16.19 16.66 -21.31
C TRP A 108 15.16 17.51 -22.07
N ALA A 109 15.44 17.92 -23.30
CA ALA A 109 14.49 18.62 -24.17
C ALA A 109 13.36 17.69 -24.60
N ASP A 110 13.68 16.47 -25.05
CA ASP A 110 12.72 15.45 -25.44
C ASP A 110 11.87 15.01 -24.24
N TYR A 111 12.48 14.76 -23.07
CA TYR A 111 11.72 14.48 -21.82
C TYR A 111 10.84 15.65 -21.34
N ALA A 112 11.18 16.90 -21.70
CA ALA A 112 10.38 18.08 -21.36
C ALA A 112 9.21 18.33 -22.32
N GLN A 113 9.34 17.97 -23.60
CA GLN A 113 8.31 18.17 -24.63
C GLN A 113 7.45 16.91 -24.85
N ASN A 114 8.10 15.77 -25.07
CA ASN A 114 7.46 14.48 -25.36
C ASN A 114 7.14 13.69 -24.08
N GLY A 115 6.22 14.23 -23.28
CA GLY A 115 5.45 13.39 -22.34
C GLY A 115 4.69 12.33 -23.15
N ALA A 116 5.19 11.09 -23.12
CA ALA A 116 5.02 10.11 -24.20
C ALA A 116 3.56 9.88 -24.67
N MET A 117 3.39 9.90 -26.00
CA MET A 117 2.23 9.35 -26.70
C MET A 117 2.77 8.29 -27.66
N PHE A 118 2.43 7.02 -27.43
CA PHE A 118 2.86 5.94 -28.31
C PHE A 118 2.11 6.04 -29.65
N SER A 119 2.86 6.17 -30.74
CA SER A 119 2.34 6.18 -32.10
C SER A 119 2.97 5.04 -32.87
N ALA A 120 2.21 3.99 -33.16
CA ALA A 120 2.64 2.97 -34.10
C ALA A 120 2.53 3.53 -35.53
N GLY A 121 3.63 3.48 -36.27
CA GLY A 121 3.72 3.98 -37.64
C GLY A 121 4.94 3.40 -38.35
N ASP A 122 4.65 2.46 -39.24
CA ASP A 122 5.45 1.91 -40.34
C ASP A 122 6.89 1.43 -40.08
N ILE A 123 7.12 0.15 -40.40
CA ILE A 123 8.42 -0.51 -40.37
C ILE A 123 9.00 -0.51 -41.79
N GLU A 124 10.22 0.00 -41.97
CA GLU A 124 11.04 -0.34 -43.14
C GLU A 124 11.91 -1.57 -42.79
N ASP A 125 11.81 -2.63 -43.59
CA ASP A 125 12.48 -3.91 -43.34
C ASP A 125 14.00 -3.86 -43.58
N ASP A 126 14.79 -3.54 -42.55
CA ASP A 126 16.22 -3.82 -42.54
C ASP A 126 16.51 -5.28 -42.09
N ILE A 127 16.76 -6.11 -43.10
CA ILE A 127 17.15 -7.52 -42.95
C ILE A 127 18.51 -7.66 -42.26
N GLU A 128 19.43 -6.70 -42.39
CA GLU A 128 20.77 -6.78 -41.79
C GLU A 128 20.69 -6.65 -40.25
N THR A 129 19.84 -5.75 -39.73
CA THR A 129 19.55 -5.65 -38.29
C THR A 129 18.89 -6.92 -37.73
N GLN A 130 17.92 -7.54 -38.44
CA GLN A 130 17.33 -8.81 -37.99
C GLN A 130 18.36 -9.94 -37.92
N GLN A 131 19.22 -10.09 -38.93
CA GLN A 131 20.25 -11.13 -38.95
C GLN A 131 21.31 -10.91 -37.87
N ARG A 132 21.69 -9.65 -37.59
CA ARG A 132 22.61 -9.35 -36.48
C ARG A 132 21.99 -9.67 -35.12
N LEU A 133 20.71 -9.39 -34.92
CA LEU A 133 20.00 -9.72 -33.68
C LEU A 133 19.93 -11.23 -33.46
N ALA A 134 19.56 -12.00 -34.50
CA ALA A 134 19.52 -13.47 -34.44
C ALA A 134 20.88 -14.08 -34.08
N GLN A 135 21.97 -13.62 -34.71
CA GLN A 135 23.32 -14.09 -34.40
C GLN A 135 23.81 -13.67 -33.00
N GLN A 136 23.29 -12.59 -32.42
CA GLN A 136 23.62 -12.21 -31.04
C GLN A 136 22.83 -13.04 -30.00
N VAL A 137 21.64 -13.55 -30.35
CA VAL A 137 20.85 -14.45 -29.50
C VAL A 137 21.49 -15.85 -29.41
N ASP A 138 21.84 -16.46 -30.55
CA ASP A 138 22.38 -17.84 -30.59
C ASP A 138 23.75 -18.01 -29.89
N ILE A 139 24.58 -16.97 -29.85
CA ILE A 139 26.00 -17.11 -29.48
C ILE A 139 26.28 -17.01 -27.97
N PHE A 140 25.38 -16.42 -27.16
CA PHE A 140 25.72 -16.08 -25.77
C PHE A 140 24.79 -16.57 -24.64
N GLY A 141 23.53 -16.93 -24.89
CA GLY A 141 22.64 -17.50 -23.86
C GLY A 141 22.44 -16.66 -22.59
N LEU A 142 22.82 -15.38 -22.63
CA LEU A 142 22.84 -14.45 -21.51
C LEU A 142 21.99 -13.24 -21.87
N LEU A 143 20.73 -13.25 -21.44
CA LEU A 143 19.87 -12.08 -21.48
C LEU A 143 20.51 -10.95 -20.66
N ASP A 144 20.50 -9.71 -21.16
CA ASP A 144 20.90 -8.55 -20.36
C ASP A 144 19.96 -8.45 -19.14
N PRO A 145 20.45 -8.50 -17.88
CA PRO A 145 19.61 -8.34 -16.70
C PRO A 145 18.76 -7.06 -16.72
N LYS A 146 19.15 -6.03 -17.48
CA LYS A 146 18.35 -4.83 -17.71
C LYS A 146 17.20 -5.08 -18.71
N GLU A 147 17.45 -5.71 -19.86
CA GLU A 147 16.38 -6.07 -20.81
C GLU A 147 15.41 -7.07 -20.18
N THR A 148 15.90 -8.02 -19.38
CA THR A 148 15.04 -8.94 -18.61
C THR A 148 14.27 -8.22 -17.52
N ALA A 149 14.87 -7.25 -16.82
CA ALA A 149 14.14 -6.40 -15.85
C ALA A 149 13.01 -5.62 -16.53
N GLU A 150 13.23 -5.14 -17.75
CA GLU A 150 12.25 -4.43 -18.57
C GLU A 150 11.15 -5.39 -19.06
N ARG A 151 11.48 -6.64 -19.44
CA ARG A 151 10.49 -7.68 -19.83
C ARG A 151 9.68 -8.26 -18.66
N LEU A 152 10.25 -8.36 -17.44
CA LEU A 152 9.60 -8.99 -16.28
C LEU A 152 9.01 -7.99 -15.26
N GLY A 153 9.07 -6.68 -15.52
CA GLY A 153 8.47 -5.65 -14.65
C GLY A 153 9.26 -5.36 -13.37
N PHE A 154 10.60 -5.40 -13.46
CA PHE A 154 11.55 -5.06 -12.39
C PHE A 154 12.20 -3.66 -12.60
N GLU A 155 11.48 -2.71 -13.21
CA GLU A 155 11.97 -1.34 -13.40
C GLU A 155 12.57 -0.75 -12.11
N GLY A 156 13.84 -0.34 -12.20
CA GLY A 156 14.58 0.27 -11.09
C GLY A 156 15.26 -0.69 -10.11
N ASP A 157 15.07 -2.01 -10.23
CA ASP A 157 15.70 -3.01 -9.34
C ASP A 157 16.41 -4.13 -10.12
N ALA A 158 17.50 -3.77 -10.80
CA ALA A 158 18.40 -4.70 -11.49
C ALA A 158 19.14 -5.65 -10.52
N GLY A 159 19.12 -5.37 -9.21
CA GLY A 159 19.62 -6.30 -8.19
C GLY A 159 18.67 -7.46 -8.03
N LEU A 160 17.39 -7.15 -7.74
CA LEU A 160 16.32 -8.14 -7.67
C LEU A 160 16.15 -8.89 -9.01
N ALA A 161 16.20 -8.21 -10.16
CA ALA A 161 16.13 -8.87 -11.46
C ALA A 161 17.25 -9.89 -11.67
N LYS A 162 18.46 -9.62 -11.18
CA LYS A 162 19.57 -10.56 -11.22
C LYS A 162 19.40 -11.71 -10.22
N GLU A 163 18.97 -11.43 -8.99
CA GLU A 163 18.68 -12.47 -7.98
C GLU A 163 17.56 -13.40 -8.44
N LEU A 164 16.56 -12.88 -9.17
CA LEU A 164 15.45 -13.67 -9.70
C LEU A 164 15.83 -14.43 -10.97
N LEU A 165 16.57 -13.84 -11.92
CA LEU A 165 17.20 -14.59 -13.03
C LEU A 165 18.10 -15.72 -12.52
N GLN A 166 18.85 -15.47 -11.45
CA GLN A 166 19.69 -16.46 -10.83
C GLN A 166 18.85 -17.56 -10.16
N ALA A 167 17.75 -17.22 -9.48
CA ALA A 167 16.84 -18.20 -8.87
C ALA A 167 16.05 -19.05 -9.90
N ASP A 168 15.75 -18.49 -11.08
CA ASP A 168 15.12 -19.18 -12.22
C ASP A 168 16.13 -20.17 -12.82
N ALA A 169 17.34 -19.69 -13.15
CA ALA A 169 18.43 -20.52 -13.67
C ALA A 169 18.95 -21.56 -12.65
N GLU A 170 18.88 -21.29 -11.34
CA GLU A 170 19.19 -22.26 -10.29
C GLU A 170 18.11 -23.36 -10.19
N ASP A 171 16.84 -23.08 -10.52
CA ASP A 171 15.76 -24.07 -10.53
C ASP A 171 15.73 -24.90 -11.82
N ASP A 172 16.04 -24.28 -12.97
CA ASP A 172 16.30 -24.98 -14.25
C ASP A 172 17.51 -25.91 -14.12
N PHE A 173 18.62 -25.42 -13.57
CA PHE A 173 19.82 -26.24 -13.30
C PHE A 173 19.55 -27.34 -12.26
N LEU A 174 18.69 -27.06 -11.26
CA LEU A 174 18.25 -28.09 -10.32
C LEU A 174 17.40 -29.15 -11.02
N ALA A 175 16.45 -28.76 -11.89
CA ALA A 175 15.66 -29.69 -12.69
C ALA A 175 16.54 -30.55 -13.61
N GLU A 176 17.53 -29.94 -14.28
CA GLU A 176 18.51 -30.66 -15.09
C GLU A 176 19.33 -31.67 -14.25
N ILE A 177 19.73 -31.29 -13.02
CA ILE A 177 20.38 -32.20 -12.06
C ILE A 177 19.43 -33.34 -11.64
N MET A 178 18.15 -33.06 -11.38
CA MET A 178 17.19 -34.09 -10.94
C MET A 178 16.87 -35.09 -12.04
N ALA A 179 16.71 -34.62 -13.28
CA ALA A 179 16.58 -35.48 -14.46
C ALA A 179 17.85 -36.34 -14.66
N ASN A 180 19.05 -35.74 -14.63
CA ASN A 180 20.31 -36.46 -14.77
C ASN A 180 20.62 -37.42 -13.60
N ALA A 181 20.03 -37.18 -12.41
CA ALA A 181 20.14 -38.05 -11.24
C ALA A 181 19.07 -39.17 -11.21
N GLY A 182 18.15 -39.22 -12.18
CA GLY A 182 17.05 -40.19 -12.21
C GLY A 182 15.91 -39.90 -11.22
N LEU A 183 15.86 -38.71 -10.63
CA LEU A 183 14.85 -38.31 -9.62
C LEU A 183 13.53 -37.80 -10.24
N ASP A 184 13.46 -37.70 -11.57
CA ASP A 184 12.23 -37.49 -12.34
C ASP A 184 11.70 -38.78 -13.00
N GLU A 185 12.48 -39.87 -13.02
CA GLU A 185 11.90 -41.19 -13.28
C GLU A 185 11.03 -41.61 -12.09
N GLN A 186 9.96 -42.37 -12.33
CA GLN A 186 9.12 -42.87 -11.24
C GLN A 186 9.87 -43.96 -10.45
N ASP A 187 10.45 -43.56 -9.31
CA ASP A 187 11.11 -44.46 -8.38
C ASP A 187 10.17 -45.65 -8.04
N PRO A 188 10.63 -46.91 -8.15
CA PRO A 188 9.89 -48.06 -7.63
C PRO A 188 9.46 -47.90 -6.16
N ALA A 189 10.18 -47.11 -5.36
CA ALA A 189 9.79 -46.74 -4.00
C ALA A 189 8.59 -45.77 -3.94
N ASP A 190 8.38 -44.89 -4.92
CA ASP A 190 7.17 -44.05 -5.01
C ASP A 190 5.93 -44.91 -5.35
N VAL A 191 6.08 -45.93 -6.20
CA VAL A 191 5.01 -46.93 -6.45
C VAL A 191 4.69 -47.72 -5.16
N HIS A 192 5.69 -48.02 -4.34
CA HIS A 192 5.47 -48.62 -3.02
C HIS A 192 4.93 -47.63 -1.97
N ALA A 193 5.21 -46.33 -2.07
CA ALA A 193 4.69 -45.30 -1.18
C ALA A 193 3.18 -45.10 -1.39
N ASP A 194 2.72 -45.02 -2.64
CA ASP A 194 1.30 -44.96 -2.99
C ASP A 194 0.55 -46.28 -2.64
N ALA A 195 1.26 -47.42 -2.56
CA ALA A 195 0.71 -48.69 -2.10
C ALA A 195 0.77 -48.89 -0.57
N SER A 196 1.50 -48.04 0.15
CA SER A 196 1.53 -48.06 1.62
C SER A 196 0.39 -47.23 2.19
N GLU A 197 -0.45 -47.84 3.04
CA GLU A 197 -1.54 -47.11 3.69
C GLU A 197 -0.98 -46.07 4.67
N ILE A 198 -0.85 -44.82 4.20
CA ILE A 198 -0.54 -43.66 5.02
C ILE A 198 -1.58 -43.58 6.14
N GLN A 199 -1.16 -43.85 7.39
CA GLN A 199 -2.06 -43.90 8.52
C GLN A 199 -2.66 -42.51 8.77
N GLN A 200 -3.98 -42.43 8.81
CA GLN A 200 -4.66 -41.20 9.19
C GLN A 200 -4.45 -40.95 10.68
N GLU A 201 -3.84 -39.81 11.06
CA GLU A 201 -3.60 -39.41 12.47
C GLU A 201 -4.90 -38.93 13.17
N GLY A 202 -6.01 -39.63 12.93
CA GLY A 202 -7.36 -39.27 13.34
C GLY A 202 -7.78 -37.89 12.85
N ASN A 203 -8.73 -37.26 13.57
CA ASN A 203 -9.19 -35.91 13.28
C ASN A 203 -8.22 -34.81 13.78
N THR A 204 -6.95 -35.16 14.05
CA THR A 204 -5.96 -34.26 14.67
C THR A 204 -5.40 -33.27 13.66
N TYR A 205 -5.04 -33.75 12.46
CA TYR A 205 -4.48 -32.94 11.37
C TYR A 205 -5.44 -32.72 10.21
N PHE A 206 -6.71 -33.14 10.33
CA PHE A 206 -7.77 -32.84 9.35
C PHE A 206 -7.71 -31.36 8.95
N PRO A 207 -7.74 -31.02 7.65
CA PRO A 207 -8.11 -31.87 6.51
C PRO A 207 -6.95 -32.66 5.88
N TYR A 208 -5.77 -32.65 6.49
CA TYR A 208 -4.60 -33.43 6.06
C TYR A 208 -4.63 -34.85 6.66
N PRO A 209 -4.16 -35.89 5.96
CA PRO A 209 -4.11 -37.25 6.51
C PRO A 209 -3.19 -37.36 7.74
N ASN A 210 -2.10 -36.61 7.75
CA ASN A 210 -1.08 -36.63 8.80
C ASN A 210 -0.35 -35.27 8.90
N LYS A 211 0.52 -35.15 9.90
CA LYS A 211 1.38 -34.00 10.16
C LYS A 211 2.38 -33.70 9.04
N THR A 212 2.97 -34.71 8.42
CA THR A 212 4.02 -34.55 7.39
C THR A 212 3.46 -33.84 6.15
N ILE A 213 2.30 -34.28 5.65
CA ILE A 213 1.60 -33.66 4.52
C ILE A 213 1.14 -32.23 4.88
N PHE A 214 0.67 -32.00 6.11
CA PHE A 214 0.34 -30.65 6.60
C PHE A 214 1.55 -29.70 6.55
N LEU A 215 2.72 -30.12 7.06
CA LEU A 215 3.94 -29.32 7.06
C LEU A 215 4.47 -29.04 5.65
N LEU A 216 4.43 -30.03 4.76
CA LEU A 216 4.78 -29.87 3.35
C LEU A 216 3.83 -28.89 2.63
N ASN A 217 2.53 -28.92 2.95
CA ASN A 217 1.59 -27.98 2.37
C ASN A 217 1.76 -26.54 2.88
N ILE A 218 2.18 -26.35 4.14
CA ILE A 218 2.59 -25.02 4.64
C ILE A 218 3.80 -24.52 3.82
N LEU A 219 4.83 -25.35 3.66
CA LEU A 219 6.07 -25.00 2.97
C LEU A 219 5.83 -24.55 1.51
N ASP A 220 5.04 -25.30 0.76
CA ASP A 220 4.66 -25.00 -0.63
C ASP A 220 3.89 -23.66 -0.78
N ASN A 221 3.21 -23.21 0.29
CA ASN A 221 2.27 -22.09 0.26
C ASN A 221 2.67 -20.90 1.16
N MET A 222 3.95 -20.78 1.55
CA MET A 222 4.44 -19.57 2.20
C MET A 222 4.49 -18.38 1.20
N PRO A 223 3.85 -17.23 1.48
CA PRO A 223 3.78 -16.11 0.54
C PRO A 223 5.14 -15.57 0.07
N ARG A 224 6.12 -15.45 0.98
CA ARG A 224 7.45 -14.90 0.70
C ARG A 224 8.57 -15.94 0.59
N LEU A 225 8.23 -17.23 0.64
CA LEU A 225 9.17 -18.35 0.55
C LEU A 225 8.55 -19.44 -0.34
N ARG A 226 8.32 -19.10 -1.62
CA ARG A 226 7.82 -20.05 -2.61
C ARG A 226 8.87 -21.12 -2.89
N VAL A 227 8.39 -22.36 -3.00
CA VAL A 227 9.21 -23.54 -3.33
C VAL A 227 8.75 -24.06 -4.69
N SER A 228 9.71 -24.38 -5.56
CA SER A 228 9.45 -24.94 -6.89
C SER A 228 9.06 -26.42 -6.83
N SER A 229 8.68 -26.99 -7.98
CA SER A 229 8.44 -28.44 -8.09
C SER A 229 9.71 -29.24 -7.85
N SER A 230 10.84 -28.82 -8.43
CA SER A 230 12.15 -29.44 -8.30
C SER A 230 12.62 -29.42 -6.85
N LEU A 231 12.66 -28.23 -6.22
CA LEU A 231 13.08 -28.09 -4.83
C LEU A 231 12.14 -28.83 -3.85
N MET A 232 10.84 -28.95 -4.14
CA MET A 232 9.93 -29.79 -3.38
C MET A 232 10.26 -31.29 -3.50
N ARG A 233 10.64 -31.79 -4.68
CA ARG A 233 11.15 -33.17 -4.83
C ARG A 233 12.41 -33.40 -3.99
N VAL A 234 13.35 -32.45 -3.96
CA VAL A 234 14.55 -32.51 -3.09
C VAL A 234 14.16 -32.57 -1.61
N PHE A 235 13.19 -31.76 -1.15
CA PHE A 235 12.71 -31.83 0.23
C PHE A 235 12.07 -33.19 0.58
N LEU A 236 11.29 -33.78 -0.33
CA LEU A 236 10.71 -35.12 -0.13
C LEU A 236 11.80 -36.20 -0.05
N TRP A 237 12.80 -36.15 -0.92
CA TRP A 237 13.96 -37.06 -0.88
C TRP A 237 14.75 -36.92 0.44
N MET A 238 15.14 -35.70 0.83
CA MET A 238 15.86 -35.47 2.10
C MET A 238 15.07 -35.96 3.31
N LEU A 239 13.74 -35.84 3.30
CA LEU A 239 12.88 -36.35 4.38
C LEU A 239 12.92 -37.87 4.46
N ARG A 240 12.87 -38.58 3.32
CA ARG A 240 13.01 -40.05 3.24
C ARG A 240 14.36 -40.49 3.81
N GLU A 241 15.47 -39.91 3.34
CA GLU A 241 16.83 -40.21 3.82
C GLU A 241 17.02 -39.88 5.31
N SER A 242 16.35 -38.86 5.84
CA SER A 242 16.37 -38.52 7.26
C SER A 242 15.59 -39.48 8.17
N GLY A 243 14.88 -40.46 7.60
CA GLY A 243 14.02 -41.38 8.33
C GLY A 243 12.72 -40.74 8.84
N ALA A 244 12.24 -39.67 8.18
CA ALA A 244 10.96 -39.07 8.51
C ALA A 244 9.80 -40.02 8.15
N LYS A 245 8.72 -39.98 8.96
CA LYS A 245 7.54 -40.82 8.74
C LYS A 245 6.51 -40.18 7.82
N ASP A 246 5.77 -41.03 7.13
CA ASP A 246 4.57 -40.68 6.36
C ASP A 246 4.82 -39.61 5.29
N VAL A 247 6.02 -39.64 4.69
CA VAL A 247 6.46 -38.77 3.59
C VAL A 247 5.76 -39.23 2.30
N PRO A 248 4.96 -38.38 1.63
CA PRO A 248 4.22 -38.77 0.44
C PRO A 248 5.11 -38.87 -0.80
N SER A 249 4.56 -39.41 -1.89
CA SER A 249 5.01 -39.12 -3.25
C SER A 249 4.71 -37.66 -3.62
N PHE A 250 5.46 -37.09 -4.57
CA PHE A 250 5.18 -35.72 -5.05
C PHE A 250 3.75 -35.61 -5.61
N ASP A 251 3.33 -36.61 -6.37
CA ASP A 251 2.01 -36.66 -6.98
C ASP A 251 0.91 -36.84 -5.93
N ARG A 252 1.09 -37.67 -4.88
CA ARG A 252 0.12 -37.76 -3.77
C ARG A 252 0.01 -36.45 -2.99
N LEU A 253 1.11 -35.72 -2.77
CA LEU A 253 1.06 -34.37 -2.18
C LEU A 253 0.25 -33.41 -3.06
N ARG A 254 0.53 -33.37 -4.37
CA ARG A 254 -0.21 -32.53 -5.33
C ARG A 254 -1.69 -32.95 -5.47
N GLN A 255 -2.01 -34.23 -5.30
CA GLN A 255 -3.37 -34.75 -5.26
C GLN A 255 -4.11 -34.28 -4.00
N VAL A 256 -3.55 -34.44 -2.80
CA VAL A 256 -4.20 -33.98 -1.54
C VAL A 256 -4.44 -32.46 -1.58
N GLN A 257 -3.51 -31.68 -2.13
CA GLN A 257 -3.71 -30.24 -2.37
C GLN A 257 -4.88 -29.94 -3.32
N LYS A 258 -5.05 -30.76 -4.37
CA LYS A 258 -6.14 -30.63 -5.35
C LYS A 258 -7.50 -31.02 -4.74
N GLU A 259 -7.53 -32.07 -3.92
CA GLU A 259 -8.69 -32.52 -3.14
C GLU A 259 -9.14 -31.42 -2.16
N ILE A 260 -8.22 -30.91 -1.34
CA ILE A 260 -8.43 -29.77 -0.41
C ILE A 260 -9.00 -28.54 -1.11
N ARG A 261 -8.38 -28.12 -2.24
CA ARG A 261 -8.82 -26.94 -2.98
C ARG A 261 -10.19 -27.15 -3.63
N ALA A 262 -10.47 -28.35 -4.14
CA ALA A 262 -11.77 -28.67 -4.74
C ALA A 262 -12.90 -28.55 -3.71
N GLU A 263 -12.70 -29.09 -2.50
CA GLU A 263 -13.74 -29.17 -1.47
C GLU A 263 -14.14 -27.82 -0.89
N TYR A 264 -13.20 -26.93 -0.53
CA TYR A 264 -13.52 -25.64 0.12
C TYR A 264 -12.49 -24.51 -0.13
N GLY A 265 -11.47 -24.74 -0.96
CA GLY A 265 -10.51 -23.70 -1.31
C GLY A 265 -11.14 -22.57 -2.15
N VAL A 266 -10.49 -21.40 -2.16
CA VAL A 266 -10.91 -20.25 -2.98
C VAL A 266 -10.88 -20.65 -4.47
N PRO A 267 -12.01 -20.55 -5.20
CA PRO A 267 -12.09 -20.97 -6.59
C PRO A 267 -11.53 -19.89 -7.52
N SER A 268 -10.64 -20.30 -8.43
CA SER A 268 -10.12 -19.49 -9.53
C SER A 268 -10.98 -19.68 -10.78
N ILE A 269 -11.81 -18.69 -11.10
CA ILE A 269 -12.81 -18.69 -12.17
C ILE A 269 -12.15 -18.18 -13.47
N PRO A 270 -12.35 -18.84 -14.63
CA PRO A 270 -11.95 -18.31 -15.94
C PRO A 270 -12.94 -17.26 -16.44
N CYS A 271 -12.44 -16.11 -16.89
CA CYS A 271 -13.24 -14.99 -17.39
C CYS A 271 -12.82 -14.59 -18.80
N LYS A 272 -13.74 -13.97 -19.55
CA LYS A 272 -13.48 -13.38 -20.86
C LYS A 272 -14.15 -12.01 -20.95
N SER A 273 -13.36 -10.96 -21.15
CA SER A 273 -13.86 -9.58 -21.20
C SER A 273 -14.76 -9.32 -22.41
N PRO A 274 -15.58 -8.24 -22.39
CA PRO A 274 -16.32 -7.78 -23.56
C PRO A 274 -15.45 -7.42 -24.78
N LEU A 275 -14.15 -7.15 -24.57
CA LEU A 275 -13.17 -6.90 -25.63
C LEU A 275 -12.50 -8.19 -26.13
N GLY A 276 -12.74 -9.33 -25.47
CA GLY A 276 -12.30 -10.67 -25.87
C GLY A 276 -11.13 -11.23 -25.07
N ASN A 277 -10.49 -10.44 -24.20
CA ASN A 277 -9.33 -10.86 -23.41
C ASN A 277 -9.69 -11.92 -22.36
N VAL A 278 -8.85 -12.95 -22.21
CA VAL A 278 -9.05 -14.04 -21.25
C VAL A 278 -8.14 -13.87 -20.04
N PHE A 279 -8.69 -14.06 -18.84
CA PHE A 279 -7.98 -13.96 -17.56
C PHE A 279 -8.68 -14.79 -16.48
N PHE A 280 -8.12 -14.83 -15.26
CA PHE A 280 -8.68 -15.55 -14.13
C PHE A 280 -8.97 -14.65 -12.94
N ILE A 281 -10.00 -15.01 -12.17
CA ILE A 281 -10.44 -14.33 -10.96
C ILE A 281 -10.67 -15.32 -9.81
N ASN A 282 -9.94 -15.18 -8.71
CA ASN A 282 -10.26 -15.81 -7.44
C ASN A 282 -11.49 -15.14 -6.85
N ASP A 283 -12.51 -15.93 -6.54
CA ASP A 283 -13.83 -15.41 -6.23
C ASP A 283 -13.81 -14.45 -5.01
N PRO A 284 -14.11 -13.15 -5.21
CA PRO A 284 -14.13 -12.20 -4.12
C PRO A 284 -15.16 -12.57 -3.06
N ARG A 285 -16.24 -13.30 -3.41
CA ARG A 285 -17.26 -13.78 -2.47
C ARG A 285 -16.69 -14.86 -1.55
N THR A 286 -15.95 -15.85 -2.08
CA THR A 286 -15.32 -16.88 -1.25
C THR A 286 -14.19 -16.31 -0.39
N ILE A 287 -13.46 -15.30 -0.88
CA ILE A 287 -12.46 -14.61 -0.07
C ILE A 287 -13.13 -13.85 1.07
N ILE A 288 -14.20 -13.06 0.81
CA ILE A 288 -15.00 -12.49 1.91
C ILE A 288 -15.39 -13.65 2.85
N ALA A 289 -15.94 -14.75 2.30
CA ALA A 289 -16.53 -15.89 3.02
C ALA A 289 -15.58 -16.60 4.01
N GLN A 290 -14.27 -16.39 3.92
CA GLN A 290 -13.33 -16.97 4.87
C GLN A 290 -13.21 -16.12 6.15
N ASP A 291 -13.57 -14.84 6.16
CA ASP A 291 -13.20 -13.93 7.26
C ASP A 291 -14.17 -13.84 8.49
N TRP A 292 -15.53 -13.78 8.42
CA TRP A 292 -16.43 -14.09 9.57
C TRP A 292 -16.29 -15.55 10.03
N ALA A 293 -15.92 -16.45 9.12
CA ALA A 293 -15.61 -17.84 9.47
C ALA A 293 -14.26 -17.99 10.17
N ASN A 294 -13.40 -16.97 10.14
CA ASN A 294 -12.08 -16.93 10.76
C ASN A 294 -12.17 -16.20 12.10
N PRO A 295 -12.04 -16.89 13.26
CA PRO A 295 -12.33 -16.32 14.58
C PRO A 295 -11.49 -15.07 14.89
N ALA A 296 -10.20 -15.09 14.51
CA ALA A 296 -9.28 -14.00 14.78
C ALA A 296 -9.58 -12.72 13.96
N VAL A 297 -10.23 -12.87 12.79
CA VAL A 297 -10.64 -11.74 11.93
C VAL A 297 -12.08 -11.31 12.28
N ARG A 298 -12.98 -12.27 12.50
CA ARG A 298 -14.37 -12.11 12.99
C ARG A 298 -14.47 -11.09 14.11
N ALA A 299 -13.65 -11.27 15.14
CA ALA A 299 -13.69 -10.50 16.39
C ALA A 299 -13.23 -9.04 16.24
N GLN A 300 -12.81 -8.63 15.03
CA GLN A 300 -12.27 -7.30 14.74
C GLN A 300 -13.13 -6.50 13.75
N MET A 301 -14.26 -7.05 13.30
CA MET A 301 -15.07 -6.46 12.22
C MET A 301 -16.15 -5.51 12.72
N HIS A 302 -16.16 -4.30 12.18
CA HIS A 302 -17.07 -3.22 12.52
C HIS A 302 -18.08 -2.94 11.38
N VAL A 303 -19.37 -3.26 11.59
CA VAL A 303 -20.38 -3.36 10.52
C VAL A 303 -21.32 -2.16 10.37
N TYR A 304 -21.23 -1.18 11.25
CA TYR A 304 -22.08 0.02 11.24
C TYR A 304 -21.20 1.28 11.15
N PRO A 305 -21.72 2.44 10.74
CA PRO A 305 -21.07 3.73 11.05
C PRO A 305 -20.98 3.93 12.57
N GLU A 306 -19.98 4.64 13.07
CA GLU A 306 -19.81 4.92 14.51
C GLU A 306 -19.71 6.43 14.80
N ILE A 307 -20.32 6.85 15.90
CA ILE A 307 -20.04 8.14 16.55
C ILE A 307 -19.09 7.84 17.72
N PRO A 308 -17.79 8.16 17.61
CA PRO A 308 -16.85 7.92 18.70
C PRO A 308 -17.22 8.78 19.92
N ASP A 309 -17.27 8.17 21.10
CA ASP A 309 -17.65 8.82 22.36
C ASP A 309 -16.72 9.96 22.78
N ASP A 310 -15.44 9.88 22.40
CA ASP A 310 -14.43 10.91 22.62
C ASP A 310 -14.35 11.93 21.46
N GLY A 311 -15.20 11.79 20.44
CA GLY A 311 -15.21 12.61 19.24
C GLY A 311 -14.08 12.34 18.24
N VAL A 312 -13.13 11.44 18.56
CA VAL A 312 -11.89 11.28 17.79
C VAL A 312 -12.11 10.37 16.57
N VAL A 313 -11.84 10.90 15.38
CA VAL A 313 -11.95 10.16 14.11
C VAL A 313 -10.69 9.32 13.91
N ARG A 314 -10.84 7.98 13.91
CA ARG A 314 -9.72 7.01 13.84
C ARG A 314 -9.78 6.12 12.60
N GLU A 315 -10.99 5.63 12.32
CA GLU A 315 -11.26 4.62 11.30
C GLU A 315 -12.36 5.13 10.36
N ILE A 316 -12.50 4.52 9.19
CA ILE A 316 -13.38 5.02 8.11
C ILE A 316 -14.87 5.02 8.48
N TRP A 317 -15.31 4.16 9.41
CA TRP A 317 -16.68 4.20 9.93
C TRP A 317 -16.98 5.39 10.85
N HIS A 318 -15.96 6.15 11.29
CA HIS A 318 -16.12 7.43 12.02
C HIS A 318 -16.32 8.63 11.06
N ALA A 319 -16.03 8.46 9.76
CA ALA A 319 -15.93 9.55 8.77
C ALA A 319 -17.24 9.82 8.02
N LEU A 320 -17.37 10.99 7.37
CA LEU A 320 -18.66 11.43 6.82
C LEU A 320 -19.17 10.57 5.66
N LYS A 321 -18.30 9.90 4.89
CA LYS A 321 -18.76 9.02 3.81
C LYS A 321 -19.70 7.95 4.37
N TRP A 322 -19.23 7.16 5.33
CA TRP A 322 -20.02 6.06 5.88
C TRP A 322 -21.13 6.57 6.82
N ARG A 323 -20.85 7.62 7.60
CA ARG A 323 -21.83 8.17 8.56
C ARG A 323 -22.97 8.98 7.95
N LYS A 324 -22.81 9.54 6.76
CA LYS A 324 -23.81 10.47 6.17
C LYS A 324 -24.05 10.27 4.67
N ASN A 325 -22.98 10.15 3.88
CA ASN A 325 -23.05 10.40 2.44
C ASN A 325 -23.18 9.14 1.57
N MET A 326 -22.93 7.95 2.11
CA MET A 326 -23.26 6.68 1.45
C MET A 326 -24.77 6.50 1.34
N ASP A 327 -25.20 6.02 0.17
CA ASP A 327 -26.58 5.65 -0.13
C ASP A 327 -27.11 4.66 0.91
N LEU A 328 -28.32 4.92 1.42
CA LEU A 328 -28.92 4.14 2.51
C LEU A 328 -29.15 2.69 2.08
N ASP A 329 -29.40 2.44 0.79
CA ASP A 329 -29.59 1.10 0.23
C ASP A 329 -28.29 0.27 0.14
N VAL A 330 -27.10 0.87 0.37
CA VAL A 330 -25.80 0.18 0.44
C VAL A 330 -25.21 0.09 1.86
N LEU A 331 -25.95 0.55 2.88
CA LEU A 331 -25.60 0.38 4.28
C LEU A 331 -26.21 -0.90 4.84
N SER A 332 -25.72 -1.34 6.00
CA SER A 332 -26.22 -2.50 6.73
C SER A 332 -27.73 -2.35 6.99
N PRO A 333 -28.60 -3.17 6.36
CA PRO A 333 -30.02 -2.86 6.23
C PRO A 333 -30.82 -3.19 7.50
N MET A 334 -30.21 -3.93 8.43
CA MET A 334 -30.86 -4.56 9.58
C MET A 334 -30.05 -4.31 10.86
N TYR A 335 -30.77 -4.12 11.97
CA TYR A 335 -30.29 -4.32 13.33
C TYR A 335 -31.00 -5.54 13.93
N ASP A 336 -30.20 -6.51 14.39
CA ASP A 336 -30.66 -7.64 15.18
C ASP A 336 -30.62 -7.28 16.68
N ALA A 337 -31.79 -7.27 17.33
CA ALA A 337 -31.92 -7.06 18.76
C ALA A 337 -31.97 -8.38 19.57
N GLY A 338 -31.70 -9.53 18.94
CA GLY A 338 -31.73 -10.87 19.51
C GLY A 338 -33.14 -11.46 19.71
N THR A 339 -34.13 -10.61 19.99
CA THR A 339 -35.56 -11.01 20.09
C THR A 339 -36.41 -10.54 18.91
N ALA A 340 -35.90 -9.60 18.09
CA ALA A 340 -36.58 -9.05 16.93
C ALA A 340 -35.56 -8.42 15.98
N HIS A 341 -35.84 -8.42 14.68
CA HIS A 341 -35.06 -7.71 13.67
C HIS A 341 -35.77 -6.41 13.28
N TYR A 342 -35.02 -5.32 13.19
CA TYR A 342 -35.51 -4.03 12.71
C TYR A 342 -34.76 -3.66 11.42
N TYR A 343 -35.46 -3.29 10.36
CA TYR A 343 -34.85 -2.89 9.09
C TYR A 343 -34.95 -1.37 8.86
N VAL A 344 -34.08 -0.86 7.99
CA VAL A 344 -34.20 0.52 7.49
C VAL A 344 -35.41 0.66 6.56
N ASN A 345 -35.96 1.87 6.51
CA ASN A 345 -37.15 2.27 5.75
C ASN A 345 -38.46 1.55 6.16
N GLU A 346 -38.53 1.03 7.39
CA GLU A 346 -39.74 0.43 7.97
C GLU A 346 -40.24 1.22 9.18
N LEU A 347 -41.56 1.22 9.40
CA LEU A 347 -42.15 1.79 10.61
C LEU A 347 -41.82 0.92 11.84
N ALA A 348 -41.26 1.55 12.87
CA ALA A 348 -41.02 0.95 14.17
C ALA A 348 -41.55 1.86 15.29
N ARG A 349 -41.90 1.27 16.43
CA ARG A 349 -42.45 1.99 17.58
C ARG A 349 -41.45 2.02 18.73
N LEU A 350 -41.37 3.16 19.41
CA LEU A 350 -40.58 3.37 20.62
C LEU A 350 -41.37 3.06 21.90
N LYS A 351 -40.65 2.70 22.97
CA LYS A 351 -41.16 2.35 24.31
C LYS A 351 -41.89 3.49 25.03
N ASN A 352 -41.67 4.74 24.61
CA ASN A 352 -42.45 5.89 25.08
C ASN A 352 -43.83 5.99 24.39
N GLY A 353 -44.05 5.24 23.30
CA GLY A 353 -45.28 5.19 22.52
C GLY A 353 -45.14 5.71 21.09
N ASP A 354 -44.09 6.47 20.78
CA ASP A 354 -43.90 7.21 19.52
C ASP A 354 -43.59 6.30 18.32
N PHE A 355 -43.80 6.83 17.11
CA PHE A 355 -43.57 6.13 15.85
C PHE A 355 -42.46 6.79 15.04
N VAL A 356 -41.57 5.96 14.50
CA VAL A 356 -40.34 6.37 13.82
C VAL A 356 -40.06 5.46 12.61
N VAL A 357 -39.35 6.00 11.61
CA VAL A 357 -38.82 5.21 10.49
C VAL A 357 -37.30 5.28 10.54
N PRO A 358 -36.60 4.23 11.03
CA PRO A 358 -35.14 4.15 10.97
C PRO A 358 -34.65 4.17 9.52
N ILE A 359 -33.67 5.02 9.22
CA ILE A 359 -33.09 5.14 7.87
C ILE A 359 -31.62 4.71 7.80
N ARG A 360 -30.91 4.72 8.95
CA ARG A 360 -29.52 4.27 9.06
C ARG A 360 -29.23 3.83 10.49
N TRP A 361 -28.77 2.59 10.66
CA TRP A 361 -28.20 2.10 11.92
C TRP A 361 -26.80 2.67 12.14
N LEU A 362 -26.43 2.96 13.39
CA LEU A 362 -25.12 3.53 13.77
C LEU A 362 -24.76 3.17 15.22
N MET A 363 -23.47 3.03 15.52
CA MET A 363 -22.94 2.81 16.87
C MET A 363 -22.68 4.13 17.60
N TYR A 364 -23.03 4.19 18.89
CA TYR A 364 -22.66 5.28 19.82
C TYR A 364 -22.73 4.71 21.25
N ARG A 365 -21.76 5.00 22.13
CA ARG A 365 -21.69 4.45 23.50
C ARG A 365 -21.85 2.93 23.58
N GLU A 366 -21.09 2.22 22.74
CA GLU A 366 -21.12 0.76 22.58
C GLU A 366 -22.51 0.17 22.23
N LYS A 367 -23.47 0.99 21.79
CA LYS A 367 -24.86 0.60 21.50
C LYS A 367 -25.28 1.02 20.10
N VAL A 368 -26.09 0.17 19.47
CA VAL A 368 -26.77 0.54 18.23
C VAL A 368 -27.84 1.60 18.51
N HIS A 369 -27.84 2.61 17.66
CA HIS A 369 -28.78 3.70 17.53
C HIS A 369 -29.25 3.75 16.07
N ALA A 370 -30.22 4.58 15.75
CA ALA A 370 -30.55 4.91 14.37
C ALA A 370 -30.71 6.41 14.16
N ASP A 371 -30.33 6.90 12.98
CA ASP A 371 -30.99 8.07 12.40
C ASP A 371 -32.39 7.64 11.95
N ALA A 372 -33.42 8.42 12.29
CA ALA A 372 -34.81 8.13 11.96
C ALA A 372 -35.61 9.39 11.61
N PHE A 373 -36.65 9.24 10.79
CA PHE A 373 -37.71 10.24 10.63
C PHE A 373 -38.77 10.08 11.73
N VAL A 374 -39.37 11.19 12.15
CA VAL A 374 -40.45 11.22 13.15
C VAL A 374 -41.80 11.15 12.44
N VAL A 375 -42.70 10.28 12.92
CA VAL A 375 -44.09 10.26 12.44
C VAL A 375 -44.94 11.10 13.40
N SER A 376 -45.55 12.14 12.85
CA SER A 376 -46.42 13.08 13.57
C SER A 376 -47.90 12.73 13.33
N PHE A 377 -48.74 13.02 14.33
CA PHE A 377 -50.18 12.79 14.31
C PHE A 377 -50.89 14.08 14.68
N ASN A 378 -51.83 14.54 13.85
CA ASN A 378 -52.51 15.82 14.09
C ASN A 378 -53.58 15.76 15.19
N GLU A 379 -54.11 14.58 15.53
CA GLU A 379 -55.07 14.41 16.64
C GLU A 379 -55.05 12.96 17.19
N LEU A 380 -55.88 12.68 18.21
CA LEU A 380 -55.82 11.43 18.98
C LEU A 380 -55.96 10.16 18.12
N ILE A 381 -55.05 9.21 18.38
CA ILE A 381 -54.69 8.01 17.59
C ILE A 381 -55.84 7.03 17.27
N PHE A 382 -57.05 7.23 17.82
CA PHE A 382 -58.21 6.34 17.64
C PHE A 382 -59.50 7.10 17.32
N SER A 383 -59.47 7.96 16.30
CA SER A 383 -60.65 8.65 15.74
C SER A 383 -60.70 8.48 14.21
N GLU A 384 -61.91 8.49 13.64
CA GLU A 384 -62.14 8.32 12.18
C GLU A 384 -61.59 9.49 11.32
N THR A 385 -60.97 10.50 11.95
CA THR A 385 -60.40 11.69 11.30
C THR A 385 -58.91 11.88 11.59
N GLY A 386 -58.26 10.97 12.33
CA GLY A 386 -56.84 11.05 12.68
C GLY A 386 -55.94 10.63 11.51
N HIS A 387 -55.09 11.55 11.05
CA HIS A 387 -54.14 11.29 9.95
C HIS A 387 -52.69 11.35 10.45
N ALA A 388 -51.87 10.40 9.99
CA ALA A 388 -50.42 10.35 10.24
C ALA A 388 -49.61 10.94 9.08
N THR A 389 -48.56 11.70 9.41
CA THR A 389 -47.67 12.39 8.47
C THR A 389 -46.21 12.23 8.88
N ILE A 390 -45.36 11.80 7.96
CA ILE A 390 -43.90 11.67 8.15
C ILE A 390 -43.26 13.04 7.97
N ASP A 391 -42.52 13.55 8.97
CA ASP A 391 -41.68 14.74 8.81
C ASP A 391 -40.29 14.30 8.31
N ASP A 392 -40.06 14.45 7.00
CA ASP A 392 -38.78 14.15 6.34
C ASP A 392 -37.78 15.32 6.44
N SER A 393 -38.19 16.49 6.95
CA SER A 393 -37.36 17.70 7.00
C SER A 393 -36.22 17.62 8.03
N LYS A 394 -36.32 16.69 9.01
CA LYS A 394 -35.33 16.52 10.09
C LYS A 394 -35.21 15.06 10.53
N THR A 395 -33.96 14.60 10.68
CA THR A 395 -33.62 13.30 11.27
C THR A 395 -33.36 13.42 12.77
N VAL A 396 -33.92 12.53 13.58
CA VAL A 396 -33.59 12.37 15.01
C VAL A 396 -32.69 11.14 15.22
N ILE A 397 -31.87 11.16 16.27
CA ILE A 397 -31.12 9.97 16.73
C ILE A 397 -31.91 9.29 17.83
N ILE A 398 -32.22 8.00 17.66
CA ILE A 398 -32.93 7.16 18.63
C ILE A 398 -32.03 6.02 19.12
N THR A 399 -32.14 5.63 20.40
CA THR A 399 -31.42 4.46 20.92
C THR A 399 -32.15 3.20 20.48
N ALA A 400 -31.49 2.23 19.83
CA ALA A 400 -32.23 1.06 19.32
C ALA A 400 -32.82 0.18 20.43
N SER A 401 -32.26 0.23 21.65
CA SER A 401 -32.83 -0.39 22.85
C SER A 401 -34.14 0.25 23.34
N GLU A 402 -34.57 1.36 22.76
CA GLU A 402 -35.85 2.03 23.04
C GLU A 402 -36.98 1.58 22.12
N LEU A 403 -36.74 0.69 21.14
CA LEU A 403 -37.80 0.13 20.29
C LEU A 403 -38.62 -0.93 21.04
N SER A 404 -39.92 -1.05 20.72
CA SER A 404 -40.89 -1.92 21.40
C SER A 404 -41.81 -2.75 20.50
N GLU A 405 -42.18 -2.25 19.33
CA GLU A 405 -43.09 -2.94 18.39
C GLU A 405 -42.63 -2.68 16.95
N ASN A 406 -42.68 -3.71 16.10
CA ASN A 406 -42.34 -3.65 14.68
C ASN A 406 -43.61 -3.60 13.80
N TYR A 407 -43.47 -3.29 12.51
CA TYR A 407 -44.59 -3.20 11.56
C TYR A 407 -45.59 -4.38 11.62
N LEU A 408 -45.10 -5.61 11.78
CA LEU A 408 -45.98 -6.79 11.87
C LEU A 408 -46.73 -6.86 13.21
N ASP A 409 -46.11 -6.46 14.33
CA ASP A 409 -46.80 -6.37 15.62
C ASP A 409 -47.94 -5.35 15.58
N LEU A 410 -47.73 -4.25 14.85
CA LEU A 410 -48.71 -3.18 14.64
C LEU A 410 -49.86 -3.63 13.72
N GLN A 411 -49.54 -4.44 12.72
CA GLN A 411 -50.51 -5.05 11.81
C GLN A 411 -51.42 -6.05 12.55
N ASP A 412 -50.85 -6.98 13.33
CA ASP A 412 -51.59 -7.96 14.13
C ASP A 412 -52.45 -7.31 15.22
N LYS A 413 -51.96 -6.23 15.84
CA LYS A 413 -52.71 -5.45 16.85
C LYS A 413 -53.73 -4.48 16.25
N LYS A 414 -53.79 -4.33 14.92
CA LYS A 414 -54.64 -3.36 14.19
C LYS A 414 -54.39 -1.90 14.61
N LEU A 415 -53.12 -1.54 14.79
CA LEU A 415 -52.67 -0.21 15.21
C LEU A 415 -52.05 0.63 14.08
N ILE A 416 -52.27 0.24 12.82
CA ILE A 416 -51.85 1.02 11.66
C ILE A 416 -52.81 2.21 11.48
N PRO A 417 -52.32 3.47 11.48
CA PRO A 417 -53.16 4.66 11.33
C PRO A 417 -53.63 4.87 9.88
N HIS A 418 -54.63 5.73 9.70
CA HIS A 418 -54.94 6.28 8.39
C HIS A 418 -53.91 7.35 8.00
N TRP A 419 -53.49 7.36 6.73
CA TRP A 419 -52.45 8.24 6.20
C TRP A 419 -53.04 9.52 5.62
N SER A 420 -52.33 10.65 5.70
CA SER A 420 -52.73 11.87 4.98
C SER A 420 -52.64 11.68 3.46
N ALA A 421 -53.50 12.35 2.70
CA ALA A 421 -53.51 12.31 1.23
C ALA A 421 -52.16 12.74 0.59
N GLU A 422 -51.35 13.53 1.30
CA GLU A 422 -49.97 13.88 0.90
C GLU A 422 -49.01 12.68 1.04
N THR A 423 -49.21 11.86 2.07
CA THR A 423 -48.47 10.59 2.28
C THR A 423 -48.97 9.50 1.31
N GLU A 424 -50.25 9.48 0.97
CA GLU A 424 -50.80 8.55 -0.05
C GLU A 424 -50.27 8.81 -1.46
N ASN A 425 -49.90 10.04 -1.78
CA ASN A 425 -49.23 10.39 -3.04
C ASN A 425 -47.70 10.20 -3.00
N SER A 426 -47.16 9.59 -1.94
CA SER A 426 -45.73 9.35 -1.75
C SER A 426 -45.32 7.90 -1.97
N ASP A 427 -44.08 7.69 -2.40
CA ASP A 427 -43.53 6.36 -2.71
C ASP A 427 -43.28 5.49 -1.46
N TYR A 428 -43.56 5.99 -0.25
CA TYR A 428 -43.27 5.32 1.02
C TYR A 428 -44.25 4.18 1.35
N ILE A 429 -45.56 4.36 1.08
CA ILE A 429 -46.58 3.33 1.43
C ILE A 429 -46.36 2.06 0.60
N ALA A 430 -45.98 2.20 -0.67
CA ALA A 430 -45.65 1.07 -1.56
C ALA A 430 -44.41 0.26 -1.15
N ARG A 431 -43.67 0.72 -0.13
CA ARG A 431 -42.42 0.11 0.37
C ARG A 431 -42.55 -0.48 1.78
N MET A 432 -43.74 -0.52 2.38
CA MET A 432 -44.00 -1.07 3.71
C MET A 432 -44.97 -2.27 3.67
N PRO A 433 -44.59 -3.47 4.16
CA PRO A 433 -43.27 -3.84 4.71
C PRO A 433 -42.17 -3.84 3.64
N ASN A 434 -40.91 -3.78 4.07
CA ASN A 434 -39.78 -3.68 3.13
C ASN A 434 -39.67 -4.95 2.27
N PRO A 435 -39.62 -4.86 0.92
CA PRO A 435 -39.52 -6.03 0.04
C PRO A 435 -38.30 -6.94 0.30
N LYS A 436 -37.26 -6.44 0.98
CA LYS A 436 -36.08 -7.23 1.40
C LYS A 436 -36.35 -8.12 2.62
N ARG A 437 -37.48 -7.98 3.33
CA ARG A 437 -37.79 -8.66 4.60
C ARG A 437 -37.92 -10.19 4.49
N GLU A 438 -38.25 -10.74 3.31
CA GLU A 438 -38.24 -12.20 3.07
C GLU A 438 -36.82 -12.80 2.83
N ILE A 439 -35.78 -11.96 2.70
CA ILE A 439 -34.48 -12.37 2.13
C ILE A 439 -33.35 -12.48 3.18
N ALA A 440 -33.45 -11.79 4.32
CA ALA A 440 -32.31 -11.47 5.20
C ALA A 440 -32.25 -12.26 6.51
N GLY A 441 -31.40 -13.30 6.57
CA GLY A 441 -31.28 -14.21 7.72
C GLY A 441 -29.87 -14.49 8.27
N GLY A 442 -29.21 -13.50 8.88
CA GLY A 442 -28.33 -13.72 10.07
C GLY A 442 -26.99 -12.94 10.22
N ASP A 443 -26.42 -12.46 9.11
CA ASP A 443 -25.46 -11.33 8.86
C ASP A 443 -24.02 -11.23 9.53
N PRO A 444 -23.13 -10.18 9.31
CA PRO A 444 -22.11 -9.96 8.16
C PRO A 444 -20.46 -9.59 8.47
N LEU A 445 -18.39 -9.84 7.32
CA LEU A 445 -17.12 -10.70 7.00
C LEU A 445 -15.92 -9.74 6.50
N SER A 446 -14.90 -10.18 5.66
CA SER A 446 -13.86 -9.48 4.77
C SER A 446 -12.35 -9.26 5.33
N LYS A 447 -11.12 -9.02 4.70
CA LYS A 447 -10.35 -8.94 3.37
C LYS A 447 -8.99 -8.07 3.43
N SER A 448 -8.01 -7.84 2.47
CA SER A 448 -7.34 -8.47 1.24
C SER A 448 -6.18 -7.65 0.45
N TRP A 449 -5.45 -8.27 -0.57
CA TRP A 449 -4.80 -7.84 -1.92
C TRP A 449 -3.42 -7.01 -2.22
N ASN A 450 -2.37 -7.42 -3.07
CA ASN A 450 -1.40 -6.61 -4.01
C ASN A 450 -0.46 -7.35 -5.11
N LYS A 451 0.47 -6.79 -5.98
CA LYS A 451 0.40 -6.07 -7.35
C LYS A 451 1.23 -6.50 -8.62
N HIS A 452 0.53 -6.78 -9.75
CA HIS A 452 0.71 -6.27 -11.17
C HIS A 452 -0.51 -5.34 -11.55
N LEU A 453 -0.97 -5.25 -12.82
CA LEU A 453 -2.26 -4.69 -13.27
C LEU A 453 -3.43 -5.57 -12.81
N ASN A 454 -3.62 -5.53 -11.50
CA ASN A 454 -4.42 -6.43 -10.68
C ASN A 454 -5.16 -5.53 -9.67
N ALA A 455 -6.41 -5.86 -9.33
CA ALA A 455 -7.45 -4.90 -8.88
C ALA A 455 -7.65 -4.75 -7.35
N TYR A 456 -6.62 -4.35 -6.62
CA TYR A 456 -6.51 -4.54 -5.17
C TYR A 456 -7.56 -3.84 -4.26
N MET A 457 -8.39 -4.66 -3.60
CA MET A 457 -9.47 -4.34 -2.65
C MET A 457 -9.03 -4.61 -1.19
N THR A 458 -9.73 -4.17 -0.14
CA THR A 458 -9.45 -4.62 1.26
C THR A 458 -10.66 -4.42 2.17
N ASN A 459 -10.65 -4.93 3.40
CA ASN A 459 -11.85 -4.82 4.25
C ASN A 459 -11.95 -3.52 5.03
N ARG A 460 -12.88 -2.66 4.62
CA ARG A 460 -13.14 -1.44 5.38
C ARG A 460 -13.91 -1.65 6.69
N THR A 461 -14.38 -2.86 7.02
CA THR A 461 -14.84 -3.22 8.38
C THR A 461 -13.70 -3.61 9.35
N LEU A 462 -12.44 -3.79 8.90
CA LEU A 462 -11.31 -4.03 9.81
C LEU A 462 -10.57 -2.72 10.18
N PRO A 463 -10.06 -2.60 11.43
CA PRO A 463 -9.21 -1.49 11.83
C PRO A 463 -7.97 -1.33 10.97
N ARG A 464 -7.56 -0.08 10.74
CA ARG A 464 -6.33 0.30 10.01
C ARG A 464 -5.07 -0.44 10.47
N LYS A 465 -4.97 -0.78 11.76
CA LYS A 465 -3.87 -1.60 12.32
C LYS A 465 -3.74 -2.99 11.68
N LEU A 466 -4.84 -3.58 11.21
CA LEU A 466 -4.88 -4.88 10.55
C LEU A 466 -4.73 -4.72 9.03
N LEU A 467 -5.34 -3.69 8.45
CA LEU A 467 -5.22 -3.35 7.03
C LEU A 467 -3.80 -2.98 6.58
N GLN A 468 -2.87 -2.79 7.52
CA GLN A 468 -1.44 -2.59 7.28
C GLN A 468 -0.60 -3.87 7.43
N GLN A 469 -1.21 -5.07 7.45
CA GLN A 469 -0.53 -6.37 7.60
C GLN A 469 -0.83 -7.35 6.45
N GLU A 470 0.21 -8.06 5.99
CA GLU A 470 0.18 -8.97 4.84
C GLU A 470 -0.73 -10.20 4.98
N PHE A 471 -1.25 -10.50 6.17
CA PHE A 471 -2.26 -11.55 6.32
C PHE A 471 -3.55 -11.16 5.62
N HIS A 472 -4.04 -9.94 5.88
CA HIS A 472 -5.23 -9.32 5.29
C HIS A 472 -4.95 -8.86 3.85
N VAL A 473 -4.19 -9.67 3.09
CA VAL A 473 -3.66 -9.37 1.76
C VAL A 473 -3.91 -10.54 0.77
N HIS A 474 -5.19 -10.90 0.57
CA HIS A 474 -5.74 -11.92 -0.34
C HIS A 474 -5.94 -11.47 -1.81
N PHE A 475 -5.60 -12.28 -2.81
CA PHE A 475 -5.68 -11.88 -4.24
C PHE A 475 -6.99 -12.29 -4.97
N VAL A 476 -7.46 -11.47 -5.93
CA VAL A 476 -8.61 -11.73 -6.82
C VAL A 476 -8.19 -11.93 -8.30
N SER A 477 -7.73 -10.93 -9.05
CA SER A 477 -7.49 -11.04 -10.51
C SER A 477 -6.15 -10.49 -11.03
N THR A 478 -5.74 -10.95 -12.21
CA THR A 478 -4.57 -10.47 -12.96
C THR A 478 -4.77 -10.62 -14.46
N SER A 479 -4.26 -9.68 -15.25
CA SER A 479 -4.03 -9.89 -16.69
C SER A 479 -2.89 -9.02 -17.23
N PRO A 480 -2.05 -9.55 -18.14
CA PRO A 480 -1.14 -8.75 -18.97
C PRO A 480 -1.83 -8.19 -20.23
N HIS A 481 -3.11 -8.49 -20.47
CA HIS A 481 -3.83 -8.14 -21.71
C HIS A 481 -5.17 -7.42 -21.47
N ALA A 482 -5.88 -7.76 -20.39
CA ALA A 482 -7.12 -7.08 -19.99
C ALA A 482 -6.82 -5.86 -19.11
N SER A 483 -7.35 -4.70 -19.49
CA SER A 483 -7.31 -3.44 -18.72
C SER A 483 -7.93 -3.56 -17.32
N MET A 484 -7.70 -2.57 -16.46
CA MET A 484 -8.28 -2.57 -15.11
C MET A 484 -9.81 -2.51 -15.16
N ALA A 485 -10.37 -1.74 -16.10
CA ALA A 485 -11.81 -1.72 -16.36
C ALA A 485 -12.37 -3.10 -16.75
N GLU A 486 -11.68 -3.85 -17.64
CA GLU A 486 -12.10 -5.20 -18.01
C GLU A 486 -12.07 -6.20 -16.84
N GLN A 487 -11.01 -6.18 -16.02
CA GLN A 487 -10.91 -7.05 -14.85
C GLN A 487 -11.92 -6.66 -13.76
N PHE A 488 -12.21 -5.37 -13.61
CA PHE A 488 -13.19 -4.87 -12.66
C PHE A 488 -14.63 -5.19 -13.06
N GLN A 489 -14.93 -5.49 -14.32
CA GLN A 489 -16.26 -5.96 -14.73
C GLN A 489 -16.64 -7.28 -14.02
N GLU A 490 -15.71 -8.23 -13.93
CA GLU A 490 -15.97 -9.52 -13.25
C GLU A 490 -16.10 -9.34 -11.73
N PHE A 491 -15.30 -8.44 -11.15
CA PHE A 491 -15.46 -8.05 -9.75
C PHE A 491 -16.81 -7.36 -9.48
N LYS A 492 -17.23 -6.43 -10.35
CA LYS A 492 -18.56 -5.79 -10.32
C LYS A 492 -19.66 -6.85 -10.39
N THR A 493 -19.60 -7.78 -11.34
CA THR A 493 -20.59 -8.88 -11.46
C THR A 493 -20.66 -9.71 -10.18
N ALA A 494 -19.51 -10.09 -9.59
CA ALA A 494 -19.48 -10.84 -8.33
C ALA A 494 -19.94 -10.02 -7.10
N VAL A 495 -19.87 -8.69 -7.15
CA VAL A 495 -20.39 -7.77 -6.13
C VAL A 495 -21.92 -7.62 -6.27
N GLU A 496 -22.42 -7.32 -7.46
CA GLU A 496 -23.85 -7.12 -7.74
C GLU A 496 -24.64 -8.44 -7.61
N ASP A 497 -24.00 -9.59 -7.88
CA ASP A 497 -24.54 -10.90 -7.53
C ASP A 497 -24.81 -11.01 -6.01
N THR A 498 -23.93 -10.52 -5.13
CA THR A 498 -24.22 -10.56 -3.68
C THR A 498 -25.40 -9.68 -3.25
N HIS A 499 -25.84 -8.72 -4.08
CA HIS A 499 -27.02 -7.90 -3.78
C HIS A 499 -28.32 -8.65 -4.08
N SER A 500 -28.26 -9.65 -4.97
CA SER A 500 -29.40 -10.51 -5.35
C SER A 500 -29.36 -11.86 -4.62
N ASN A 501 -28.14 -12.38 -4.40
CA ASN A 501 -27.81 -13.64 -3.77
C ASN A 501 -26.85 -13.41 -2.57
N PRO A 502 -27.30 -12.82 -1.44
CA PRO A 502 -26.45 -12.56 -0.28
C PRO A 502 -25.75 -13.83 0.22
N VAL A 503 -24.43 -13.80 0.23
CA VAL A 503 -23.61 -15.00 0.33
C VAL A 503 -23.61 -15.51 1.78
N ARG A 504 -23.79 -16.82 1.97
CA ARG A 504 -23.95 -17.43 3.30
C ARG A 504 -22.62 -17.87 3.91
N VAL A 505 -22.45 -17.68 5.22
CA VAL A 505 -21.35 -18.28 6.01
C VAL A 505 -21.85 -18.72 7.40
N GLN A 506 -21.01 -19.40 8.17
CA GLN A 506 -21.18 -19.62 9.61
C GLN A 506 -19.91 -19.17 10.37
N ASP A 507 -20.08 -18.48 11.50
CA ASP A 507 -18.96 -18.04 12.35
C ASP A 507 -18.43 -19.15 13.28
N GLU A 508 -17.50 -18.82 14.18
CA GLU A 508 -16.96 -19.79 15.15
C GLU A 508 -18.01 -20.30 16.15
N ASN A 509 -18.98 -19.45 16.53
CA ASN A 509 -20.03 -19.74 17.51
C ASN A 509 -21.17 -20.60 16.92
N GLY A 510 -21.28 -20.66 15.59
CA GLY A 510 -22.36 -21.34 14.89
C GLY A 510 -23.46 -20.40 14.38
N GLN A 511 -23.33 -19.08 14.57
CA GLN A 511 -24.25 -18.10 14.01
C GLN A 511 -24.17 -18.18 12.48
N THR A 512 -25.33 -18.41 11.83
CA THR A 512 -25.43 -18.33 10.37
C THR A 512 -25.51 -16.87 9.96
N THR A 513 -24.78 -16.54 8.89
CA THR A 513 -24.63 -15.20 8.35
C THR A 513 -25.09 -15.14 6.89
N ARG A 514 -25.55 -13.98 6.41
CA ARG A 514 -25.59 -13.60 4.99
C ARG A 514 -24.93 -12.23 4.76
N PHE A 515 -24.45 -11.93 3.56
CA PHE A 515 -23.88 -10.60 3.31
C PHE A 515 -23.94 -10.13 1.86
N CYS A 516 -23.98 -8.80 1.72
CA CYS A 516 -23.68 -8.07 0.50
C CYS A 516 -22.25 -7.51 0.56
N ILE A 517 -21.60 -7.40 -0.60
CA ILE A 517 -20.33 -6.69 -0.77
C ILE A 517 -20.63 -5.30 -1.35
N TYR A 518 -19.90 -4.27 -0.92
CA TYR A 518 -19.92 -2.96 -1.58
C TYR A 518 -18.49 -2.45 -1.80
N CYS A 519 -18.24 -1.77 -2.91
CA CYS A 519 -16.95 -1.13 -3.17
C CYS A 519 -16.90 0.21 -2.42
N ASN A 520 -15.99 0.35 -1.47
CA ASN A 520 -15.91 1.56 -0.63
C ASN A 520 -14.98 2.66 -1.20
N CYS A 521 -13.78 2.31 -1.67
CA CYS A 521 -12.81 3.25 -2.25
C CYS A 521 -11.75 2.52 -3.09
N THR A 522 -11.09 3.24 -4.00
CA THR A 522 -10.02 2.71 -4.88
C THR A 522 -8.71 3.50 -4.77
N PRO A 523 -8.05 3.49 -3.58
CA PRO A 523 -6.70 4.03 -3.44
C PRO A 523 -5.74 3.28 -4.39
N SER A 524 -5.05 4.02 -5.25
CA SER A 524 -4.18 3.48 -6.30
C SER A 524 -3.24 4.59 -6.81
N ASP A 525 -2.31 4.26 -7.70
CA ASP A 525 -1.41 5.27 -8.29
C ASP A 525 -2.17 6.31 -9.14
N ASN A 526 -1.55 7.49 -9.30
CA ASN A 526 -2.22 8.62 -9.95
C ASN A 526 -2.67 8.38 -11.41
N PRO A 527 -1.93 7.63 -12.26
CA PRO A 527 -2.43 7.16 -13.56
C PRO A 527 -3.67 6.28 -13.42
N MET A 528 -3.64 5.24 -12.58
CA MET A 528 -4.77 4.32 -12.38
C MET A 528 -6.02 5.05 -11.87
N GLN A 529 -5.86 5.97 -10.91
CA GLN A 529 -6.96 6.81 -10.44
C GLN A 529 -7.51 7.75 -11.53
N SER A 530 -6.72 8.13 -12.54
CA SER A 530 -7.19 8.89 -13.70
C SER A 530 -8.03 8.03 -14.64
N GLU A 531 -7.60 6.79 -14.90
CA GLU A 531 -8.35 5.81 -15.71
C GLU A 531 -9.71 5.49 -15.06
N ILE A 532 -9.71 5.16 -13.77
CA ILE A 532 -10.92 4.87 -12.97
C ILE A 532 -11.94 6.03 -13.00
N CYS A 533 -11.47 7.28 -13.06
CA CYS A 533 -12.32 8.47 -13.17
C CYS A 533 -12.83 8.78 -14.59
N GLY A 534 -12.40 8.05 -15.62
CA GLY A 534 -12.63 8.42 -17.02
C GLY A 534 -12.02 9.78 -17.40
N HIS A 535 -10.91 10.16 -16.75
CA HIS A 535 -10.28 11.48 -16.89
C HIS A 535 -9.14 11.47 -17.92
N ILE A 536 -9.14 12.46 -18.83
CA ILE A 536 -8.23 12.60 -19.97
C ILE A 536 -6.74 12.70 -19.63
N GLY A 537 -6.39 12.86 -18.36
CA GLY A 537 -5.03 12.98 -17.87
C GLY A 537 -4.51 14.42 -17.82
N GLY A 538 -3.36 14.60 -17.18
CA GLY A 538 -2.85 15.92 -16.77
C GLY A 538 -2.47 16.90 -17.89
N LYS A 539 -2.58 16.51 -19.17
CA LYS A 539 -2.41 17.42 -20.33
C LYS A 539 -3.73 18.08 -20.79
N GLY A 540 -4.89 17.62 -20.32
CA GLY A 540 -6.19 18.21 -20.72
C GLY A 540 -6.38 19.64 -20.23
N ASN A 541 -7.34 20.37 -20.79
CA ASN A 541 -7.70 21.70 -20.29
C ASN A 541 -8.17 21.59 -18.83
N LYS A 542 -9.16 20.73 -18.58
CA LYS A 542 -9.71 20.38 -17.26
C LYS A 542 -8.93 19.24 -16.59
N PHE A 543 -7.68 19.52 -16.28
CA PHE A 543 -6.60 18.57 -15.91
C PHE A 543 -6.72 17.85 -14.56
N CYS A 544 -7.74 18.13 -13.74
CA CYS A 544 -7.96 17.43 -12.47
C CYS A 544 -9.03 16.34 -12.62
N ARG A 545 -8.78 15.16 -12.01
CA ARG A 545 -9.74 14.05 -11.98
C ARG A 545 -10.87 14.24 -10.94
N LYS A 546 -10.68 15.07 -9.91
CA LYS A 546 -11.67 15.30 -8.83
C LYS A 546 -12.52 16.56 -9.05
N CYS A 547 -12.10 17.50 -9.91
CA CYS A 547 -12.82 18.76 -10.13
C CYS A 547 -12.65 19.35 -11.55
N HIS A 548 -13.44 20.37 -11.85
CA HIS A 548 -13.48 21.09 -13.13
C HIS A 548 -12.51 22.30 -13.20
N VAL A 549 -11.44 22.31 -12.40
CA VAL A 549 -10.39 23.34 -12.46
C VAL A 549 -9.64 23.33 -13.79
N GLY A 550 -8.98 24.45 -14.11
CA GLY A 550 -8.18 24.60 -15.31
C GLY A 550 -8.96 25.13 -16.51
N GLY A 551 -8.35 25.00 -17.68
CA GLY A 551 -8.63 25.76 -18.89
C GLY A 551 -7.51 25.58 -19.91
N THR A 552 -7.49 26.40 -20.96
CA THR A 552 -6.36 26.49 -21.91
C THR A 552 -5.08 26.93 -21.19
N GLN A 553 -3.93 26.80 -21.85
CA GLN A 553 -2.67 27.28 -21.28
C GLN A 553 -2.64 28.81 -21.12
N GLU A 554 -3.34 29.54 -21.99
CA GLU A 554 -3.50 30.99 -21.92
C GLU A 554 -4.38 31.39 -20.71
N GLU A 555 -5.53 30.73 -20.54
CA GLU A 555 -6.43 30.93 -19.39
C GLU A 555 -5.68 30.70 -18.07
N LYS A 556 -4.89 29.62 -17.97
CA LYS A 556 -4.04 29.29 -16.80
C LYS A 556 -2.94 30.32 -16.51
N THR A 557 -2.54 31.14 -17.48
CA THR A 557 -1.58 32.25 -17.28
C THR A 557 -2.22 33.59 -16.95
N THR A 558 -3.55 33.72 -17.05
CA THR A 558 -4.26 34.90 -16.51
C THR A 558 -4.20 34.90 -14.99
N PRO A 559 -4.22 36.06 -14.30
CA PRO A 559 -4.24 36.10 -12.83
C PRO A 559 -5.39 35.29 -12.23
N THR A 560 -6.61 35.43 -12.77
CA THR A 560 -7.79 34.69 -12.33
C THR A 560 -7.63 33.18 -12.51
N GLY A 561 -7.17 32.74 -13.69
CA GLY A 561 -7.00 31.32 -13.99
C GLY A 561 -5.81 30.68 -13.26
N TYR A 562 -4.79 31.45 -12.90
CA TYR A 562 -3.67 31.00 -12.08
C TYR A 562 -4.06 30.88 -10.60
N HIS A 563 -4.73 31.89 -10.02
CA HIS A 563 -5.23 31.83 -8.64
C HIS A 563 -6.24 30.70 -8.44
N ALA A 564 -7.08 30.41 -9.44
CA ALA A 564 -8.02 29.29 -9.40
C ALA A 564 -7.36 27.90 -9.28
N LEU A 565 -6.03 27.77 -9.42
CA LEU A 565 -5.32 26.50 -9.23
C LEU A 565 -5.01 26.17 -7.76
N PHE A 566 -5.08 27.17 -6.88
CA PHE A 566 -4.73 27.07 -5.45
C PHE A 566 -5.89 26.58 -4.57
N GLU A 567 -7.11 26.61 -5.10
CA GLU A 567 -8.35 26.17 -4.44
C GLU A 567 -8.99 25.01 -5.23
N PRO A 568 -9.79 24.14 -4.61
CA PRO A 568 -10.50 23.09 -5.33
C PRO A 568 -11.62 23.69 -6.20
N GLY A 569 -11.64 23.34 -7.48
CA GLY A 569 -12.75 23.70 -8.37
C GLY A 569 -14.03 22.92 -8.06
N GLU A 570 -15.11 23.22 -8.80
CA GLU A 570 -16.37 22.45 -8.76
C GLU A 570 -16.09 20.95 -8.91
N LEU A 571 -16.61 20.14 -7.98
CA LEU A 571 -16.31 18.71 -7.93
C LEU A 571 -16.95 17.94 -9.09
N ARG A 572 -16.18 17.02 -9.67
CA ARG A 572 -16.70 16.05 -10.66
C ARG A 572 -17.58 15.02 -9.94
N THR A 573 -18.54 14.45 -10.66
CA THR A 573 -19.36 13.32 -10.20
C THR A 573 -19.45 12.24 -11.27
N LYS A 574 -19.65 10.99 -10.85
CA LYS A 574 -19.93 9.84 -11.73
C LYS A 574 -21.06 10.12 -12.71
N LYS A 575 -22.13 10.77 -12.23
CA LYS A 575 -23.29 11.15 -13.05
C LYS A 575 -22.89 12.09 -14.18
N HIS A 576 -22.15 13.15 -13.88
CA HIS A 576 -21.64 14.07 -14.90
C HIS A 576 -20.73 13.34 -15.90
N THR A 577 -19.72 12.61 -15.42
CA THR A 577 -18.78 11.88 -16.28
C THR A 577 -19.48 10.91 -17.22
N LEU A 578 -20.46 10.14 -16.72
CA LEU A 578 -21.26 9.22 -17.53
C LEU A 578 -22.11 9.98 -18.56
N THR A 579 -22.73 11.11 -18.21
CA THR A 579 -23.47 11.95 -19.16
C THR A 579 -22.58 12.48 -20.29
N GLU A 580 -21.35 12.91 -20.02
CA GLU A 580 -20.43 13.34 -21.08
C GLU A 580 -19.94 12.17 -21.95
N LEU A 581 -19.76 10.96 -21.40
CA LEU A 581 -19.47 9.77 -22.20
C LEU A 581 -20.64 9.38 -23.11
N LYS A 582 -21.90 9.48 -22.64
CA LYS A 582 -23.08 9.24 -23.49
C LYS A 582 -23.12 10.21 -24.67
N LYS A 583 -22.87 11.50 -24.45
CA LYS A 583 -22.73 12.50 -25.53
C LYS A 583 -21.59 12.16 -26.50
N GLN A 584 -20.45 11.66 -26.03
CA GLN A 584 -19.34 11.25 -26.89
C GLN A 584 -19.71 10.04 -27.76
N VAL A 585 -20.48 9.08 -27.24
CA VAL A 585 -21.02 7.95 -28.00
C VAL A 585 -22.05 8.43 -29.04
N GLU A 586 -22.98 9.29 -28.66
CA GLU A 586 -23.97 9.88 -29.59
C GLU A 586 -23.32 10.70 -30.72
N LEU A 587 -22.22 11.41 -30.43
CA LEU A 587 -21.41 12.12 -31.44
C LEU A 587 -20.55 11.18 -32.30
N ALA A 588 -20.17 9.99 -31.79
CA ALA A 588 -19.51 8.98 -32.60
C ALA A 588 -20.44 8.44 -33.70
N CYS A 589 -21.75 8.39 -33.45
CA CYS A 589 -22.76 8.02 -34.45
C CYS A 589 -22.91 9.05 -35.61
N ASP A 590 -22.36 10.26 -35.49
CA ASP A 590 -22.22 11.19 -36.64
C ASP A 590 -21.13 10.71 -37.64
N GLY A 591 -20.23 9.81 -37.22
CA GLY A 591 -19.02 9.44 -37.97
C GLY A 591 -17.85 10.44 -37.85
N VAL A 592 -17.99 11.51 -37.07
CA VAL A 592 -17.03 12.64 -37.04
C VAL A 592 -16.15 12.63 -35.78
N SER A 593 -15.04 11.88 -35.84
CA SER A 593 -14.05 11.76 -34.74
C SER A 593 -13.60 13.10 -34.13
N LYS A 594 -13.45 14.15 -34.96
CA LYS A 594 -13.03 15.50 -34.51
C LYS A 594 -13.95 16.09 -33.45
N ARG A 595 -15.28 15.95 -33.59
CA ARG A 595 -16.27 16.47 -32.62
C ARG A 595 -16.12 15.80 -31.25
N VAL A 596 -15.83 14.50 -31.25
CA VAL A 596 -15.58 13.73 -30.02
C VAL A 596 -14.31 14.21 -29.32
N GLN A 597 -13.22 14.43 -30.08
CA GLN A 597 -11.95 14.93 -29.55
C GLN A 597 -12.08 16.36 -28.98
N GLU A 598 -12.86 17.22 -29.62
CA GLU A 598 -13.18 18.57 -29.15
C GLU A 598 -13.93 18.52 -27.80
N LEU A 599 -14.99 17.70 -27.70
CA LEU A 599 -15.76 17.53 -26.45
C LEU A 599 -14.91 16.89 -25.33
N GLN A 600 -14.08 15.89 -25.64
CA GLN A 600 -13.12 15.29 -24.70
C GLN A 600 -12.17 16.35 -24.12
N THR A 601 -11.63 17.23 -24.98
CA THR A 601 -10.69 18.28 -24.59
C THR A 601 -11.36 19.37 -23.74
N GLN A 602 -12.60 19.73 -24.07
CA GLN A 602 -13.40 20.73 -23.35
C GLN A 602 -13.80 20.27 -21.94
N THR A 603 -14.28 19.03 -21.82
CA THR A 603 -14.80 18.45 -20.56
C THR A 603 -13.71 17.84 -19.67
N GLY A 604 -12.57 17.46 -20.26
CA GLY A 604 -11.55 16.63 -19.63
C GLY A 604 -11.99 15.18 -19.37
N VAL A 605 -13.12 14.74 -19.95
CA VAL A 605 -13.64 13.38 -19.83
C VAL A 605 -13.20 12.57 -21.05
N LYS A 606 -12.44 11.50 -20.82
CA LYS A 606 -12.03 10.52 -21.81
C LYS A 606 -11.71 9.21 -21.08
N ASP A 607 -12.67 8.30 -21.06
CA ASP A 607 -12.48 6.94 -20.54
C ASP A 607 -11.84 6.04 -21.62
N VAL A 608 -10.81 5.29 -21.24
CA VAL A 608 -10.09 4.37 -22.14
C VAL A 608 -11.01 3.23 -22.61
N TYR A 609 -11.88 2.75 -21.73
CA TYR A 609 -12.79 1.64 -22.02
C TYR A 609 -13.89 2.06 -23.01
N THR A 610 -14.60 3.17 -22.77
CA THR A 610 -15.54 3.74 -23.75
C THR A 610 -14.85 4.22 -25.04
N GLN A 611 -13.59 4.64 -24.99
CA GLN A 611 -12.86 5.08 -26.20
C GLN A 611 -12.67 3.95 -27.23
N TYR A 612 -12.51 2.70 -26.79
CA TYR A 612 -12.49 1.52 -27.69
C TYR A 612 -13.82 1.40 -28.45
N TRP A 613 -14.95 1.50 -27.75
CA TRP A 613 -16.28 1.42 -28.38
C TRP A 613 -16.58 2.60 -29.31
N ILE A 614 -16.13 3.81 -28.97
CA ILE A 614 -16.19 4.97 -29.86
C ILE A 614 -15.44 4.70 -31.17
N GLN A 615 -14.26 4.07 -31.12
CA GLN A 615 -13.53 3.69 -32.33
C GLN A 615 -14.28 2.64 -33.17
N GLN A 616 -14.90 1.64 -32.52
CA GLN A 616 -15.73 0.64 -33.19
C GLN A 616 -16.98 1.26 -33.87
N ILE A 617 -17.61 2.27 -33.24
CA ILE A 617 -18.75 3.00 -33.84
C ILE A 617 -18.31 3.82 -35.05
N LEU A 618 -17.17 4.51 -34.96
CA LEU A 618 -16.60 5.28 -36.09
C LEU A 618 -16.17 4.39 -37.26
N ALA A 619 -15.64 3.18 -36.98
CA ALA A 619 -15.35 2.18 -38.00
C ALA A 619 -16.63 1.73 -38.72
N ARG A 620 -17.66 1.29 -37.96
CA ARG A 620 -18.97 0.92 -38.51
C ARG A 620 -19.60 2.03 -39.35
N ALA A 621 -19.56 3.27 -38.87
CA ALA A 621 -20.04 4.44 -39.61
C ALA A 621 -19.31 4.66 -40.95
N THR A 622 -18.05 4.22 -41.04
CA THR A 622 -17.24 4.28 -42.26
C THR A 622 -17.58 3.10 -43.18
N ASP A 623 -17.66 1.88 -42.65
CA ASP A 623 -17.99 0.67 -43.41
C ASP A 623 -19.37 0.75 -44.05
N MET A 624 -20.38 1.27 -43.33
CA MET A 624 -21.75 1.44 -43.84
C MET A 624 -21.79 2.43 -45.01
N ARG A 625 -21.02 3.52 -44.96
CA ARG A 625 -20.88 4.49 -46.07
C ARG A 625 -20.12 3.91 -47.28
N GLN A 626 -19.28 2.89 -47.08
CA GLN A 626 -18.63 2.18 -48.19
C GLN A 626 -19.55 1.11 -48.82
N GLN A 627 -20.40 0.47 -48.01
CA GLN A 627 -21.33 -0.57 -48.46
C GLN A 627 -22.54 0.00 -49.20
N ASP A 628 -23.10 1.13 -48.73
CA ASP A 628 -24.12 1.89 -49.45
C ASP A 628 -23.76 3.39 -49.56
N PRO A 629 -23.14 3.80 -50.68
CA PRO A 629 -22.86 5.21 -50.99
C PRO A 629 -24.10 6.09 -51.26
N HIS A 630 -25.31 5.54 -51.20
CA HIS A 630 -26.58 6.25 -51.38
C HIS A 630 -27.43 6.32 -50.10
N ALA A 631 -27.09 5.58 -49.05
CA ALA A 631 -27.72 5.71 -47.73
C ALA A 631 -27.51 7.12 -47.15
N SER A 632 -28.55 7.69 -46.51
CA SER A 632 -28.41 9.03 -45.94
C SER A 632 -27.64 9.00 -44.61
N GLU A 633 -26.95 10.09 -44.28
CA GLU A 633 -26.28 10.23 -42.98
C GLU A 633 -27.24 10.09 -41.79
N ALA A 634 -28.54 10.41 -41.99
CA ALA A 634 -29.57 10.27 -40.96
C ALA A 634 -29.98 8.81 -40.72
N ASP A 635 -30.02 7.98 -41.78
CA ASP A 635 -30.37 6.56 -41.67
C ASP A 635 -29.23 5.79 -40.99
N ILE A 636 -27.99 5.98 -41.46
CA ILE A 636 -26.78 5.40 -40.87
C ILE A 636 -26.66 5.80 -39.38
N LYS A 637 -26.88 7.09 -39.06
CA LYS A 637 -26.89 7.56 -37.67
C LYS A 637 -28.00 6.91 -36.85
N THR A 638 -29.18 6.70 -37.42
CA THR A 638 -30.32 6.08 -36.70
C THR A 638 -30.05 4.62 -36.38
N GLU A 639 -29.49 3.85 -37.31
CA GLU A 639 -29.09 2.46 -37.07
C GLU A 639 -27.96 2.37 -36.04
N LEU A 640 -26.94 3.23 -36.13
CA LEU A 640 -25.85 3.28 -35.13
C LEU A 640 -26.38 3.66 -33.74
N ILE A 641 -27.30 4.62 -33.63
CA ILE A 641 -27.96 4.96 -32.35
C ILE A 641 -28.70 3.74 -31.80
N GLN A 642 -29.46 3.00 -32.63
CA GLN A 642 -30.14 1.80 -32.17
C GLN A 642 -29.14 0.73 -31.69
N TRP A 643 -28.07 0.48 -32.46
CA TRP A 643 -27.00 -0.44 -32.05
C TRP A 643 -26.34 -0.06 -30.72
N THR A 644 -26.15 1.24 -30.44
CA THR A 644 -25.61 1.70 -29.15
C THR A 644 -26.58 1.49 -27.99
N ARG A 645 -27.90 1.57 -28.22
CA ARG A 645 -28.92 1.24 -27.21
C ARG A 645 -28.93 -0.26 -26.93
N ASP A 646 -28.92 -1.07 -27.98
CA ASP A 646 -28.94 -2.54 -27.90
C ASP A 646 -27.67 -3.13 -27.24
N ASN A 647 -26.62 -2.31 -27.04
CA ASN A 647 -25.36 -2.70 -26.40
C ASN A 647 -24.97 -1.81 -25.21
N GLU A 648 -25.89 -0.98 -24.69
CA GLU A 648 -25.56 0.13 -23.77
C GLU A 648 -24.72 -0.31 -22.56
N GLU A 649 -25.05 -1.45 -21.96
CA GLU A 649 -24.36 -2.03 -20.78
C GLU A 649 -22.88 -2.32 -21.01
N LYS A 650 -22.44 -2.51 -22.27
CA LYS A 650 -21.06 -2.83 -22.65
C LYS A 650 -20.24 -1.58 -22.96
N LEU A 651 -20.87 -0.44 -23.26
CA LEU A 651 -20.18 0.74 -23.81
C LEU A 651 -19.44 1.55 -22.74
N TYR A 652 -19.85 1.46 -21.48
CA TYR A 652 -19.38 2.33 -20.39
C TYR A 652 -18.62 1.55 -19.31
N SER A 653 -17.51 2.12 -18.84
CA SER A 653 -16.65 1.50 -17.81
C SER A 653 -17.45 1.03 -16.58
N PRO A 654 -17.18 -0.18 -16.04
CA PRO A 654 -17.89 -0.71 -14.87
C PRO A 654 -17.73 0.16 -13.62
N PHE A 655 -16.63 0.91 -13.50
CA PHE A 655 -16.43 1.90 -12.44
C PHE A 655 -17.48 3.02 -12.46
N LEU A 656 -17.99 3.39 -13.64
CA LEU A 656 -19.03 4.42 -13.80
C LEU A 656 -20.45 3.86 -13.67
N THR A 657 -20.65 2.54 -13.82
CA THR A 657 -21.99 1.92 -13.74
C THR A 657 -22.31 1.31 -12.37
N LEU A 658 -21.32 0.79 -11.62
CA LEU A 658 -21.49 0.22 -10.27
C LEU A 658 -22.25 1.16 -9.29
N LYS A 659 -23.21 0.60 -8.53
CA LYS A 659 -23.99 1.34 -7.51
C LYS A 659 -23.17 1.60 -6.23
N GLY A 660 -23.47 2.69 -5.53
CA GLY A 660 -22.85 3.05 -4.22
C GLY A 660 -21.40 3.55 -4.27
N PHE A 661 -20.82 3.72 -5.45
CA PHE A 661 -19.43 4.13 -5.67
C PHE A 661 -19.39 5.29 -6.69
N ASP A 662 -18.59 6.33 -6.42
CA ASP A 662 -18.33 7.46 -7.33
C ASP A 662 -16.81 7.66 -7.51
N PRO A 663 -16.23 7.34 -8.69
CA PRO A 663 -14.79 7.49 -8.94
C PRO A 663 -14.17 8.84 -8.55
N ALA A 664 -14.90 9.95 -8.73
CA ALA A 664 -14.35 11.29 -8.50
C ALA A 664 -14.18 11.59 -7.01
N ALA A 665 -15.11 11.11 -6.17
CA ALA A 665 -14.95 11.17 -4.72
C ALA A 665 -13.98 10.07 -4.22
N ASP A 666 -14.18 8.84 -4.70
CA ASP A 666 -13.69 7.61 -4.09
C ASP A 666 -12.26 7.19 -4.50
N THR A 667 -11.61 8.01 -5.32
CA THR A 667 -10.15 7.97 -5.58
C THR A 667 -9.43 9.03 -4.72
N PRO A 668 -9.06 8.70 -3.46
CA PRO A 668 -8.41 9.66 -2.57
C PRO A 668 -7.03 10.08 -3.06
N VAL A 669 -6.54 11.20 -2.55
CA VAL A 669 -5.16 11.68 -2.72
C VAL A 669 -4.21 10.69 -2.02
N GLU A 670 -3.66 9.76 -2.80
CA GLU A 670 -2.81 8.70 -2.27
C GLU A 670 -1.43 9.26 -1.85
N LEU A 671 -1.00 8.96 -0.63
CA LEU A 671 0.13 9.59 0.05
C LEU A 671 1.50 9.23 -0.56
N LEU A 672 1.70 7.96 -0.93
CA LEU A 672 2.95 7.50 -1.53
C LEU A 672 3.17 8.14 -2.91
N HIS A 673 2.16 8.12 -3.77
CA HIS A 673 2.25 8.57 -5.15
C HIS A 673 2.08 10.08 -5.32
N THR A 674 1.34 10.76 -4.44
CA THR A 674 1.06 12.20 -4.58
C THR A 674 1.97 13.06 -3.71
N ILE A 675 2.25 12.65 -2.46
CA ILE A 675 3.12 13.41 -1.56
C ILE A 675 4.58 12.99 -1.73
N LEU A 676 4.93 11.74 -1.44
CA LEU A 676 6.33 11.28 -1.41
C LEU A 676 6.95 11.25 -2.83
N LEU A 677 6.33 10.53 -3.76
CA LEU A 677 6.74 10.45 -5.18
C LEU A 677 6.17 11.61 -6.03
N GLY A 678 5.65 12.65 -5.39
CA GLY A 678 5.14 13.87 -6.02
C GLY A 678 5.77 15.11 -5.42
N ALA A 679 5.03 15.83 -4.57
CA ALA A 679 5.47 17.10 -3.98
C ALA A 679 6.89 17.03 -3.37
N VAL A 680 7.17 16.03 -2.53
CA VAL A 680 8.49 15.84 -1.90
C VAL A 680 9.55 15.50 -2.95
N LYS A 681 9.28 14.60 -3.91
CA LYS A 681 10.21 14.28 -5.00
C LYS A 681 10.54 15.49 -5.88
N TYR A 682 9.58 16.38 -6.14
CA TYR A 682 9.79 17.60 -6.92
C TYR A 682 10.64 18.63 -6.17
N ILE A 683 10.31 18.90 -4.90
CA ILE A 683 11.09 19.82 -4.04
C ILE A 683 12.53 19.27 -3.85
N TRP A 684 12.68 17.96 -3.65
CA TRP A 684 13.97 17.28 -3.58
C TRP A 684 14.79 17.43 -4.85
N HIS A 685 14.21 17.16 -6.02
CA HIS A 685 14.90 17.27 -7.30
C HIS A 685 15.41 18.70 -7.57
N ILE A 686 14.56 19.71 -7.32
CA ILE A 686 14.93 21.12 -7.45
C ILE A 686 16.03 21.51 -6.44
N SER A 687 16.01 20.93 -5.23
CA SER A 687 17.02 21.18 -4.19
C SER A 687 18.39 20.58 -4.53
N HIS A 688 18.46 19.29 -4.89
CA HIS A 688 19.74 18.56 -4.97
C HIS A 688 20.46 18.66 -6.32
N THR A 689 19.76 19.04 -7.39
CA THR A 689 20.33 19.14 -8.74
C THR A 689 21.50 20.12 -8.82
N PRO A 690 21.41 21.37 -8.30
CA PRO A 690 22.53 22.31 -8.30
C PRO A 690 23.64 22.03 -7.25
N TRP A 691 23.62 20.89 -6.54
CA TRP A 691 24.64 20.60 -5.52
C TRP A 691 25.96 20.07 -6.10
N SER A 692 27.06 20.71 -5.72
CA SER A 692 28.41 20.17 -5.86
C SER A 692 28.60 18.87 -5.08
N THR A 693 29.63 18.10 -5.43
CA THR A 693 30.04 16.88 -4.72
C THR A 693 30.26 17.12 -3.22
N GLU A 694 30.72 18.32 -2.84
CA GLU A 694 30.95 18.73 -1.46
C GLU A 694 29.65 19.00 -0.71
N LYS A 695 28.68 19.68 -1.33
CA LYS A 695 27.31 19.83 -0.76
C LYS A 695 26.65 18.46 -0.58
N LYS A 696 26.73 17.58 -1.59
CA LYS A 696 26.21 16.20 -1.54
C LYS A 696 26.84 15.41 -0.39
N LYS A 697 28.17 15.45 -0.26
CA LYS A 697 28.92 14.81 0.86
C LYS A 697 28.53 15.39 2.23
N THR A 698 28.36 16.71 2.32
CA THR A 698 27.96 17.40 3.57
C THR A 698 26.57 16.96 4.01
N TYR A 699 25.61 16.87 3.08
CA TYR A 699 24.28 16.33 3.36
C TYR A 699 24.34 14.86 3.80
N SER A 700 25.11 14.00 3.09
CA SER A 700 25.29 12.60 3.51
C SER A 700 25.82 12.47 4.94
N ILE A 701 26.82 13.25 5.34
CA ILE A 701 27.37 13.21 6.70
C ILE A 701 26.31 13.63 7.74
N ARG A 702 25.57 14.71 7.48
CA ARG A 702 24.51 15.20 8.39
C ARG A 702 23.37 14.20 8.55
N LEU A 703 22.87 13.66 7.43
CA LEU A 703 21.81 12.65 7.40
C LEU A 703 22.24 11.28 7.95
N GLN A 704 23.55 10.98 7.95
CA GLN A 704 24.07 9.76 8.58
C GLN A 704 24.22 9.89 10.10
N ALA A 705 24.35 11.12 10.61
CA ALA A 705 24.48 11.44 12.03
C ALA A 705 23.13 11.62 12.77
N THR A 706 22.01 11.56 12.05
CA THR A 706 20.66 11.67 12.62
C THR A 706 20.37 10.50 13.55
N SER A 707 19.97 10.77 14.80
CA SER A 707 19.45 9.71 15.67
C SER A 707 18.14 9.16 15.10
N THR A 708 18.05 7.84 15.00
CA THR A 708 16.81 7.14 14.61
C THR A 708 15.96 6.74 15.83
N GLU A 709 16.36 7.16 17.04
CA GLU A 709 15.60 6.89 18.26
C GLU A 709 14.24 7.60 18.22
N GLY A 710 13.16 6.85 18.44
CA GLY A 710 11.78 7.35 18.32
C GLY A 710 11.24 7.46 16.89
N LEU A 711 12.06 7.24 15.85
CA LEU A 711 11.61 7.24 14.46
C LEU A 711 11.32 5.82 13.96
N SER A 712 10.16 5.61 13.33
CA SER A 712 9.74 4.34 12.73
C SER A 712 10.44 4.05 11.38
N ILE A 713 11.77 4.17 11.36
CA ILE A 713 12.62 3.99 10.18
C ILE A 713 13.75 2.99 10.44
N HIS A 714 14.22 2.33 9.38
CA HIS A 714 15.43 1.53 9.45
C HIS A 714 16.68 2.42 9.50
N ALA A 715 17.81 1.85 9.92
CA ALA A 715 19.13 2.51 9.87
C ALA A 715 19.37 3.22 8.53
N ILE A 716 19.61 4.53 8.60
CA ILE A 716 19.72 5.40 7.44
C ILE A 716 20.98 5.04 6.64
N ARG A 717 20.85 4.90 5.32
CA ARG A 717 21.97 4.68 4.38
C ARG A 717 22.24 5.96 3.59
N ALA A 718 22.78 7.00 4.23
CA ALA A 718 22.81 8.35 3.66
C ALA A 718 23.66 8.47 2.38
N ASN A 719 24.74 7.69 2.27
CA ASN A 719 25.56 7.61 1.05
C ASN A 719 24.77 7.02 -0.13
N TYR A 720 23.98 5.96 0.10
CA TYR A 720 23.09 5.39 -0.91
C TYR A 720 22.02 6.41 -1.35
N ILE A 721 21.42 7.12 -0.40
CA ILE A 721 20.42 8.17 -0.69
C ILE A 721 20.99 9.26 -1.61
N MET A 722 22.25 9.66 -1.43
CA MET A 722 22.89 10.67 -2.30
C MET A 722 23.47 10.12 -3.60
N GLN A 723 23.89 8.85 -3.64
CA GLN A 723 24.31 8.17 -4.87
C GLN A 723 23.13 7.99 -5.83
N TYR A 724 21.95 7.65 -5.31
CA TYR A 724 20.74 7.36 -6.08
C TYR A 724 19.68 8.48 -5.98
N ALA A 725 20.12 9.74 -5.80
CA ALA A 725 19.25 10.87 -5.45
C ALA A 725 18.07 11.12 -6.43
N GLY A 726 18.23 10.82 -7.73
CA GLY A 726 17.15 10.94 -8.72
C GLY A 726 16.18 9.74 -8.76
N SER A 727 16.61 8.57 -8.30
CA SER A 727 15.92 7.27 -8.41
C SER A 727 15.47 6.70 -7.05
N LEU A 728 15.19 7.58 -6.08
CA LEU A 728 14.68 7.19 -4.78
C LEU A 728 13.24 6.67 -4.84
N ILE A 729 12.91 5.70 -3.99
CA ILE A 729 11.55 5.18 -3.79
C ILE A 729 10.91 5.77 -2.52
N GLY A 730 9.62 5.48 -2.29
CA GLY A 730 8.84 6.07 -1.20
C GLY A 730 9.50 5.96 0.18
N ARG A 731 10.15 4.83 0.48
CA ARG A 731 10.84 4.60 1.76
C ARG A 731 11.99 5.58 2.04
N GLN A 732 12.80 5.96 1.04
CA GLN A 732 13.83 6.97 1.26
C GLN A 732 13.20 8.37 1.35
N PHE A 733 12.18 8.68 0.53
CA PHE A 733 11.46 9.97 0.67
C PHE A 733 10.79 10.13 2.03
N LYS A 734 10.20 9.07 2.58
CA LYS A 734 9.64 9.02 3.95
C LYS A 734 10.71 9.25 5.03
N THR A 735 11.96 8.84 4.78
CA THR A 735 13.11 9.15 5.66
C THR A 735 13.56 10.61 5.52
N ILE A 736 13.65 11.11 4.28
CA ILE A 736 14.06 12.48 3.96
C ILE A 736 13.06 13.48 4.55
N ILE A 737 11.76 13.32 4.33
CA ILE A 737 10.75 14.30 4.76
C ILE A 737 10.70 14.50 6.29
N GLN A 738 11.00 13.46 7.07
CA GLN A 738 11.10 13.52 8.53
C GLN A 738 12.37 14.23 9.05
N THR A 739 13.41 14.41 8.23
CA THR A 739 14.76 14.75 8.71
C THR A 739 15.42 15.92 7.98
N ALA A 740 15.11 16.14 6.70
CA ALA A 740 15.88 17.00 5.82
C ALA A 740 15.92 18.47 6.26
N VAL A 741 14.84 18.98 6.88
CA VAL A 741 14.78 20.36 7.42
C VAL A 741 15.90 20.66 8.42
N PHE A 742 16.39 19.66 9.17
CA PHE A 742 17.53 19.83 10.07
C PHE A 742 18.88 19.85 9.35
N HIS A 743 18.97 19.27 8.15
CA HIS A 743 20.22 19.00 7.44
C HIS A 743 20.48 19.90 6.22
N LEU A 744 19.44 20.53 5.66
CA LEU A 744 19.48 21.32 4.43
C LEU A 744 19.83 22.81 4.60
N HIS A 745 19.80 23.32 5.83
CA HIS A 745 19.58 24.74 6.14
C HIS A 745 20.60 25.77 5.58
N ASP A 746 21.75 25.34 5.07
CA ASP A 746 22.78 26.15 4.37
C ASP A 746 23.16 25.58 2.98
N LEU A 747 22.49 24.51 2.54
CA LEU A 747 22.73 23.79 1.29
C LEU A 747 21.77 24.25 0.16
N VAL A 748 20.59 24.73 0.52
CA VAL A 748 19.51 25.19 -0.37
C VAL A 748 19.29 26.71 -0.25
N THR A 749 18.42 27.32 -1.09
CA THR A 749 17.99 28.72 -0.89
C THR A 749 16.96 28.85 0.24
N GLU A 750 16.69 30.06 0.74
CA GLU A 750 15.66 30.28 1.78
C GLU A 750 14.24 29.94 1.29
N ASP A 751 13.94 30.11 0.00
CA ASP A 751 12.66 29.71 -0.61
C ASP A 751 12.52 28.20 -0.63
N GLN A 752 13.57 27.50 -1.09
CA GLN A 752 13.67 26.03 -1.02
C GLN A 752 13.55 25.54 0.42
N PHE A 753 14.22 26.20 1.36
CA PHE A 753 14.15 25.86 2.79
C PHE A 753 12.75 26.10 3.38
N THR A 754 12.04 27.12 2.89
CA THR A 754 10.65 27.41 3.27
C THR A 754 9.69 26.38 2.70
N ALA A 755 9.86 25.95 1.44
CA ALA A 755 9.12 24.82 0.89
C ALA A 755 9.38 23.52 1.67
N TRP A 756 10.61 23.27 2.11
CA TRP A 756 10.95 22.12 2.98
C TRP A 756 10.27 22.16 4.35
N LYS A 757 10.17 23.35 4.97
CA LYS A 757 9.38 23.53 6.21
C LYS A 757 7.91 23.23 5.96
N ALA A 758 7.31 23.86 4.95
CA ALA A 758 5.88 23.71 4.62
C ALA A 758 5.50 22.27 4.28
N VAL A 759 6.28 21.57 3.44
CA VAL A 759 5.98 20.18 3.08
C VAL A 759 6.27 19.21 4.24
N GLY A 760 7.18 19.56 5.14
CA GLY A 760 7.39 18.85 6.41
C GLY A 760 6.20 18.97 7.37
N GLU A 761 5.70 20.18 7.59
CA GLU A 761 4.49 20.44 8.40
C GLU A 761 3.25 19.75 7.80
N LEU A 762 3.03 19.86 6.48
CA LEU A 762 1.95 19.14 5.78
C LEU A 762 2.09 17.62 5.93
N SER A 763 3.30 17.06 5.81
CA SER A 763 3.53 15.62 5.95
C SER A 763 3.34 15.13 7.38
N ALA A 764 3.57 15.98 8.40
CA ALA A 764 3.25 15.65 9.78
C ALA A 764 1.73 15.52 10.00
N LEU A 765 0.93 16.39 9.40
CA LEU A 765 -0.54 16.32 9.44
C LEU A 765 -1.07 15.09 8.66
N LEU A 766 -0.51 14.78 7.49
CA LEU A 766 -1.04 13.71 6.63
C LEU A 766 -0.79 12.28 7.14
N TRP A 767 0.17 12.08 8.05
CA TRP A 767 0.46 10.77 8.66
C TRP A 767 -0.12 10.62 10.08
N VAL A 768 -1.02 11.51 10.54
CA VAL A 768 -1.66 11.34 11.86
C VAL A 768 -2.50 10.05 11.91
N PRO A 769 -2.44 9.27 13.00
CA PRO A 769 -3.22 8.04 13.18
C PRO A 769 -4.66 8.30 13.63
N GLU A 770 -4.94 9.48 14.18
CA GLU A 770 -6.20 9.89 14.81
C GLU A 770 -6.39 11.40 14.57
N ILE A 771 -7.63 11.86 14.35
CA ILE A 771 -8.00 13.28 14.26
C ILE A 771 -8.88 13.62 15.47
N ARG A 772 -8.35 14.43 16.40
CA ARG A 772 -8.99 14.73 17.70
C ARG A 772 -9.99 15.87 17.65
N ASP A 773 -9.67 16.93 16.91
CA ASP A 773 -10.59 17.98 16.52
C ASP A 773 -10.57 18.05 14.99
N LEU A 774 -11.67 17.67 14.36
CA LEU A 774 -11.81 17.70 12.91
C LEU A 774 -11.86 19.13 12.36
N THR A 775 -12.39 20.10 13.13
CA THR A 775 -12.45 21.50 12.69
C THR A 775 -11.07 22.14 12.74
N GLN A 776 -10.32 21.94 13.82
CA GLN A 776 -8.93 22.41 13.90
C GLN A 776 -8.06 21.73 12.83
N TYR A 777 -8.09 20.40 12.74
CA TYR A 777 -7.28 19.65 11.79
C TYR A 777 -7.51 20.08 10.34
N ARG A 778 -8.76 20.34 9.94
CA ARG A 778 -9.09 20.86 8.60
C ARG A 778 -8.51 22.24 8.34
N ASN A 779 -8.57 23.15 9.32
CA ASN A 779 -8.00 24.49 9.19
C ASN A 779 -6.46 24.43 9.08
N ASP A 780 -5.82 23.66 9.96
CA ASP A 780 -4.37 23.44 9.96
C ASP A 780 -3.92 22.79 8.63
N LEU A 781 -4.68 21.82 8.11
CA LEU A 781 -4.42 21.14 6.84
C LEU A 781 -4.54 22.10 5.64
N LYS A 782 -5.56 22.96 5.59
CA LYS A 782 -5.68 23.99 4.53
C LYS A 782 -4.52 24.97 4.54
N ILE A 783 -4.14 25.46 5.72
CA ILE A 783 -3.00 26.37 5.89
C ILE A 783 -1.71 25.67 5.45
N ALA A 784 -1.49 24.42 5.83
CA ALA A 784 -0.32 23.65 5.41
C ALA A 784 -0.28 23.38 3.89
N VAL A 785 -1.43 23.14 3.25
CA VAL A 785 -1.53 23.02 1.78
C VAL A 785 -1.21 24.36 1.10
N ALA A 786 -1.84 25.46 1.53
CA ALA A 786 -1.58 26.79 0.99
C ALA A 786 -0.08 27.17 1.11
N ASN A 787 0.52 26.98 2.29
CA ASN A 787 1.94 27.22 2.53
C ASN A 787 2.85 26.41 1.57
N VAL A 788 2.47 25.17 1.22
CA VAL A 788 3.22 24.36 0.24
C VAL A 788 3.06 24.89 -1.18
N LEU A 789 1.84 25.27 -1.58
CA LEU A 789 1.58 25.81 -2.92
C LEU A 789 2.27 27.15 -3.13
N ASP A 790 2.18 28.07 -2.17
CA ASP A 790 2.84 29.37 -2.21
C ASP A 790 4.37 29.22 -2.24
N ALA A 791 4.96 28.42 -1.35
CA ALA A 791 6.40 28.22 -1.31
C ALA A 791 6.94 27.56 -2.59
N VAL A 792 6.17 26.67 -3.22
CA VAL A 792 6.51 26.10 -4.54
C VAL A 792 6.34 27.13 -5.66
N ALA A 793 5.30 27.97 -5.61
CA ALA A 793 5.06 29.01 -6.61
C ALA A 793 6.13 30.10 -6.61
N GLN A 794 6.72 30.44 -5.45
CA GLN A 794 7.88 31.35 -5.36
C GLN A 794 9.15 30.75 -5.97
N ILE A 795 9.36 29.43 -5.88
CA ILE A 795 10.52 28.74 -6.46
C ILE A 795 10.36 28.56 -7.97
N ASP A 796 9.19 28.11 -8.41
CA ASP A 796 8.89 27.88 -9.82
C ASP A 796 7.36 27.88 -10.06
N PRO A 797 6.75 29.01 -10.47
CA PRO A 797 5.31 29.13 -10.63
C PRO A 797 4.75 28.25 -11.76
N SER A 798 5.59 27.77 -12.69
CA SER A 798 5.18 26.85 -13.74
C SER A 798 4.76 25.48 -13.19
N LYS A 799 5.24 25.10 -12.00
CA LYS A 799 4.94 23.79 -11.40
C LYS A 799 3.50 23.67 -10.94
N ILE A 800 2.86 24.78 -10.54
CA ILE A 800 1.43 24.80 -10.20
C ILE A 800 0.56 24.49 -11.44
N MET A 801 0.91 25.06 -12.60
CA MET A 801 0.21 24.78 -13.88
C MET A 801 0.50 23.38 -14.45
N THR A 802 1.72 22.88 -14.29
CA THR A 802 2.21 21.69 -15.04
C THR A 802 2.25 20.39 -14.22
N LYS A 803 2.13 20.43 -12.90
CA LYS A 803 2.20 19.24 -12.04
C LYS A 803 0.91 19.07 -11.23
N ILE A 804 -0.05 18.34 -11.82
CA ILE A 804 -1.34 17.94 -11.22
C ILE A 804 -1.27 17.56 -9.73
N LYS A 805 -0.18 16.90 -9.29
CA LYS A 805 0.02 16.48 -7.90
C LYS A 805 0.01 17.63 -6.88
N TYR A 806 0.35 18.86 -7.28
CA TYR A 806 0.20 20.04 -6.41
C TYR A 806 -1.25 20.47 -6.29
N HIS A 807 -1.98 20.62 -7.40
CA HIS A 807 -3.41 20.94 -7.32
C HIS A 807 -4.21 19.85 -6.58
N LEU A 808 -3.85 18.57 -6.70
CA LEU A 808 -4.48 17.49 -5.92
C LEU A 808 -4.37 17.69 -4.40
N LEU A 809 -3.40 18.46 -3.89
CA LEU A 809 -3.31 18.79 -2.45
C LEU A 809 -4.55 19.58 -1.97
N THR A 810 -5.18 20.37 -2.85
CA THR A 810 -6.40 21.15 -2.50
C THR A 810 -7.58 20.26 -2.08
N HIS A 811 -7.60 19.00 -2.51
CA HIS A 811 -8.64 18.03 -2.18
C HIS A 811 -8.39 17.28 -0.86
N LEU A 812 -7.29 17.54 -0.15
CA LEU A 812 -6.96 16.87 1.12
C LEU A 812 -7.97 17.18 2.24
N ASP A 813 -8.57 18.39 2.26
CA ASP A 813 -9.67 18.72 3.17
C ASP A 813 -10.87 17.81 2.95
N PHE A 814 -11.31 17.68 1.69
CA PHE A 814 -12.45 16.85 1.30
C PHE A 814 -12.22 15.37 1.64
N ASP A 815 -11.08 14.81 1.22
CA ASP A 815 -10.79 13.39 1.45
C ASP A 815 -10.69 13.06 2.95
N ALA A 816 -10.18 13.98 3.79
CA ALA A 816 -10.09 13.77 5.24
C ALA A 816 -11.44 13.84 5.97
N ILE A 817 -12.40 14.62 5.44
CA ILE A 817 -13.78 14.66 5.94
C ILE A 817 -14.50 13.34 5.60
N GLU A 818 -14.38 12.91 4.35
CA GLU A 818 -15.11 11.76 3.83
C GLU A 818 -14.56 10.43 4.36
N LEU A 819 -13.23 10.29 4.44
CA LEU A 819 -12.55 9.01 4.69
C LEU A 819 -11.78 8.94 6.01
N GLY A 820 -11.65 10.06 6.74
CA GLY A 820 -10.91 10.14 8.00
C GLY A 820 -9.39 10.25 7.81
N PRO A 821 -8.57 9.71 8.74
CA PRO A 821 -7.12 9.81 8.66
C PRO A 821 -6.55 9.19 7.37
N LEU A 822 -5.97 10.02 6.49
CA LEU A 822 -5.57 9.61 5.13
C LEU A 822 -4.48 8.52 5.07
N ILE A 823 -3.76 8.30 6.17
CA ILE A 823 -2.88 7.13 6.36
C ILE A 823 -3.63 5.78 6.28
N ALA A 824 -4.96 5.75 6.42
CA ALA A 824 -5.82 4.59 6.15
C ALA A 824 -6.00 4.28 4.64
N MET A 825 -5.59 5.21 3.77
CA MET A 825 -5.69 5.12 2.30
C MET A 825 -4.33 4.92 1.62
N ALA A 826 -3.24 4.83 2.38
CA ALA A 826 -1.88 4.73 1.84
C ALA A 826 -1.60 3.36 1.19
N THR A 827 -1.03 3.36 -0.01
CA THR A 827 -0.74 2.12 -0.78
C THR A 827 0.63 1.50 -0.47
N GLU A 828 1.23 1.75 0.70
CA GLU A 828 2.55 1.19 1.05
C GLU A 828 2.53 -0.33 1.31
N ILE A 829 1.56 -0.81 2.11
CA ILE A 829 1.39 -2.25 2.41
C ILE A 829 1.08 -3.01 1.11
N PHE A 830 0.23 -2.40 0.30
CA PHE A 830 -0.05 -2.79 -1.06
C PHE A 830 1.29 -2.96 -1.82
N GLU A 831 2.00 -1.89 -2.20
CA GLU A 831 3.20 -2.00 -3.06
C GLU A 831 4.31 -2.94 -2.54
N SER A 832 4.31 -3.28 -1.24
CA SER A 832 5.22 -4.26 -0.64
C SER A 832 4.91 -5.73 -0.98
N PHE A 833 3.65 -6.07 -1.25
CA PHE A 833 3.18 -7.44 -1.52
C PHE A 833 3.33 -7.83 -3.00
N ASN A 834 3.75 -6.89 -3.86
CA ASN A 834 4.17 -7.15 -5.24
C ASN A 834 5.24 -8.24 -5.32
N ALA A 835 6.09 -8.36 -4.29
CA ALA A 835 7.07 -9.45 -4.16
C ALA A 835 6.41 -10.83 -4.10
N VAL A 836 5.34 -11.01 -3.31
CA VAL A 836 4.58 -12.27 -3.22
C VAL A 836 4.01 -12.63 -4.59
N PHE A 837 3.39 -11.65 -5.25
CA PHE A 837 2.90 -11.80 -6.62
C PHE A 837 4.04 -12.23 -7.58
N ARG A 838 5.20 -11.55 -7.57
CA ARG A 838 6.34 -11.84 -8.45
C ARG A 838 6.84 -13.28 -8.29
N TYR A 839 6.97 -13.78 -7.06
CA TYR A 839 7.32 -15.19 -6.82
C TYR A 839 6.25 -16.17 -7.32
N CYS A 840 4.96 -15.80 -7.32
CA CYS A 840 3.90 -16.60 -7.94
C CYS A 840 3.93 -16.57 -9.48
N SER A 841 4.51 -15.54 -10.09
CA SER A 841 4.65 -15.42 -11.55
C SER A 841 5.85 -16.17 -12.11
N ILE A 842 6.97 -16.19 -11.37
CA ILE A 842 8.22 -16.86 -11.76
C ILE A 842 8.01 -18.38 -11.71
N TYR A 843 7.59 -18.90 -10.56
CA TYR A 843 7.25 -20.32 -10.38
C TYR A 843 5.85 -20.67 -10.93
N SER A 844 5.58 -20.27 -12.18
CA SER A 844 4.39 -20.61 -12.98
C SER A 844 4.81 -21.41 -14.22
N ASN A 845 3.87 -22.05 -14.92
CA ASN A 845 4.18 -22.73 -16.19
C ASN A 845 4.39 -21.78 -17.38
N HIS A 846 4.22 -20.47 -17.20
CA HIS A 846 4.26 -19.40 -18.23
C HIS A 846 3.30 -19.54 -19.43
N LEU A 847 2.67 -20.71 -19.65
CA LEU A 847 1.65 -20.95 -20.68
C LEU A 847 0.32 -20.25 -20.38
N ALA A 848 -0.03 -20.11 -19.09
CA ALA A 848 -1.22 -19.39 -18.65
C ALA A 848 -0.98 -18.67 -17.30
N PRO A 849 -0.13 -17.63 -17.23
CA PRO A 849 0.32 -17.04 -15.96
C PRO A 849 -0.86 -16.64 -15.05
N SER A 850 -1.87 -15.97 -15.62
CA SER A 850 -3.06 -15.52 -14.88
C SER A 850 -3.79 -16.65 -14.14
N ARG A 851 -3.89 -17.83 -14.76
CA ARG A 851 -4.49 -19.04 -14.20
C ARG A 851 -3.66 -19.58 -13.03
N ASP A 852 -2.37 -19.74 -13.25
CA ASP A 852 -1.44 -20.32 -12.27
C ASP A 852 -1.30 -19.43 -11.03
N ILE A 853 -1.15 -18.11 -11.24
CA ILE A 853 -1.05 -17.10 -10.18
C ILE A 853 -2.34 -17.07 -9.36
N ALA A 854 -3.52 -17.06 -9.99
CA ALA A 854 -4.81 -17.13 -9.30
C ALA A 854 -4.92 -18.43 -8.48
N ILE A 855 -4.63 -19.58 -9.08
CA ILE A 855 -4.62 -20.89 -8.40
C ILE A 855 -3.70 -20.89 -7.18
N GLN A 856 -2.50 -20.31 -7.30
CA GLN A 856 -1.51 -20.31 -6.23
C GLN A 856 -1.91 -19.38 -5.09
N PHE A 857 -2.46 -18.20 -5.38
CA PHE A 857 -3.06 -17.36 -4.34
C PHE A 857 -4.26 -18.04 -3.67
N GLY A 858 -5.11 -18.75 -4.43
CA GLY A 858 -6.25 -19.48 -3.85
C GLY A 858 -5.82 -20.57 -2.86
N ARG A 859 -4.67 -21.22 -3.10
CA ARG A 859 -4.02 -22.12 -2.12
C ARG A 859 -3.51 -21.37 -0.89
N GLN A 860 -2.81 -20.25 -1.06
CA GLN A 860 -2.27 -19.45 0.05
C GLN A 860 -3.39 -18.99 1.00
N GLU A 861 -4.52 -18.53 0.46
CA GLU A 861 -5.69 -18.14 1.29
C GLU A 861 -6.32 -19.34 2.00
N THR A 862 -6.43 -20.49 1.32
CA THR A 862 -6.91 -21.73 1.94
C THR A 862 -6.03 -22.14 3.13
N VAL A 863 -4.70 -21.99 3.02
CA VAL A 863 -3.74 -22.30 4.10
C VAL A 863 -3.77 -21.27 5.22
N LYS A 864 -3.84 -19.96 4.91
CA LYS A 864 -4.06 -18.89 5.90
C LYS A 864 -5.29 -19.19 6.75
N HIS A 865 -6.44 -19.41 6.11
CA HIS A 865 -7.74 -19.66 6.73
C HIS A 865 -7.71 -20.84 7.73
N GLN A 866 -7.16 -21.98 7.29
CA GLN A 866 -7.00 -23.17 8.13
C GLN A 866 -6.10 -22.92 9.35
N LEU A 867 -4.96 -22.24 9.16
CA LEU A 867 -4.00 -21.98 10.24
C LEU A 867 -4.55 -21.03 11.30
N SER A 868 -5.31 -20.00 10.91
CA SER A 868 -6.05 -19.13 11.84
C SER A 868 -7.31 -19.77 12.42
N GLY A 869 -7.56 -21.05 12.11
CA GLY A 869 -8.64 -21.85 12.68
C GLY A 869 -10.02 -21.58 12.14
N GLY A 870 -10.12 -21.00 10.96
CA GLY A 870 -11.38 -20.69 10.32
C GLY A 870 -12.17 -21.91 9.86
N ARG A 871 -13.49 -21.72 9.73
CA ARG A 871 -14.48 -22.75 9.39
C ARG A 871 -14.86 -22.72 7.90
N TRP A 872 -15.40 -23.80 7.37
CA TRP A 872 -15.84 -23.86 5.98
C TRP A 872 -16.99 -24.83 5.77
N MET A 873 -17.85 -24.53 4.80
CA MET A 873 -18.87 -25.45 4.31
C MET A 873 -18.21 -26.50 3.41
N SER A 874 -18.46 -27.77 3.67
CA SER A 874 -18.13 -28.88 2.77
C SER A 874 -19.07 -28.86 1.56
N LYS A 875 -18.52 -29.01 0.35
CA LYS A 875 -19.32 -29.16 -0.89
C LYS A 875 -19.87 -30.58 -1.06
N SER A 876 -19.21 -31.58 -0.47
CA SER A 876 -19.64 -32.99 -0.53
C SER A 876 -20.73 -33.36 0.49
N THR A 877 -20.74 -32.73 1.68
CA THR A 877 -21.73 -33.02 2.74
C THR A 877 -22.72 -31.87 2.99
N GLY A 878 -22.32 -30.62 2.74
CA GLY A 878 -23.08 -29.42 3.10
C GLY A 878 -22.85 -28.92 4.54
N ASP A 879 -22.10 -29.66 5.37
CA ASP A 879 -21.87 -29.34 6.78
C ASP A 879 -20.72 -28.32 6.98
N TRP A 880 -20.71 -27.64 8.13
CA TRP A 880 -19.70 -26.65 8.50
C TRP A 880 -18.57 -27.22 9.35
N HIS A 881 -17.47 -27.57 8.69
CA HIS A 881 -16.26 -28.13 9.29
C HIS A 881 -15.28 -27.04 9.72
N GLY A 882 -14.19 -27.45 10.39
CA GLY A 882 -13.04 -26.62 10.72
C GLY A 882 -11.81 -27.50 10.93
N ALA A 883 -10.62 -26.91 10.89
CA ALA A 883 -9.39 -27.69 10.94
C ALA A 883 -9.19 -28.43 12.29
N GLY A 884 -8.47 -29.55 12.24
CA GLY A 884 -8.08 -30.35 13.40
C GLY A 884 -7.23 -29.56 14.39
N THR A 885 -7.22 -30.00 15.66
CA THR A 885 -6.52 -29.29 16.74
C THR A 885 -5.01 -29.20 16.53
N GLY A 886 -4.40 -30.15 15.81
CA GLY A 886 -2.99 -30.15 15.43
C GLY A 886 -2.64 -29.09 14.37
N VAL A 887 -3.61 -28.65 13.56
CA VAL A 887 -3.44 -27.55 12.59
C VAL A 887 -3.61 -26.20 13.28
N ARG A 888 -4.72 -25.98 13.99
CA ARG A 888 -5.09 -24.67 14.56
C ARG A 888 -4.09 -24.16 15.59
N HIS A 889 -3.73 -24.99 16.56
CA HIS A 889 -2.74 -24.61 17.59
C HIS A 889 -1.29 -24.63 17.08
N PHE A 890 -1.05 -24.84 15.78
CA PHE A 890 0.30 -24.86 15.22
C PHE A 890 0.87 -23.44 15.06
N ILE A 891 0.04 -22.48 14.62
CA ILE A 891 0.49 -21.10 14.40
C ILE A 891 0.83 -20.40 15.73
N GLU A 892 0.03 -20.64 16.77
CA GLU A 892 0.22 -20.10 18.13
C GLU A 892 1.58 -20.50 18.74
N LYS A 893 1.99 -21.75 18.50
CA LYS A 893 3.24 -22.32 19.03
C LYS A 893 4.48 -21.88 18.24
N HIS A 894 4.29 -21.30 17.05
CA HIS A 894 5.37 -20.90 16.16
C HIS A 894 5.20 -19.45 15.66
N PRO A 895 5.51 -18.43 16.48
CA PRO A 895 5.38 -17.01 16.10
C PRO A 895 6.21 -16.59 14.87
N ILE A 896 7.18 -17.40 14.44
CA ILE A 896 7.89 -17.23 13.17
C ILE A 896 6.96 -17.54 11.99
N LEU A 897 6.24 -18.67 12.02
CA LEU A 897 5.27 -19.02 10.99
C LEU A 897 4.15 -17.98 10.90
N GLN A 898 3.66 -17.49 12.04
CA GLN A 898 2.62 -16.46 12.08
C GLN A 898 3.03 -15.21 11.27
N ARG A 899 4.28 -14.75 11.44
CA ARG A 899 4.85 -13.64 10.66
C ARG A 899 5.09 -13.99 9.19
N LEU A 900 5.48 -15.23 8.88
CA LEU A 900 5.70 -15.68 7.50
C LEU A 900 4.40 -15.78 6.67
N VAL A 901 3.24 -16.00 7.31
CA VAL A 901 1.92 -15.88 6.67
C VAL A 901 1.35 -14.45 6.71
N GLY A 902 2.14 -13.48 7.17
CA GLY A 902 1.81 -12.05 7.15
C GLY A 902 1.09 -11.52 8.40
N TRP A 903 0.85 -12.34 9.42
CA TRP A 903 0.15 -11.93 10.65
C TRP A 903 1.16 -11.54 11.75
N THR A 904 1.01 -10.36 12.35
CA THR A 904 1.71 -9.99 13.58
C THR A 904 0.68 -9.82 14.71
N PRO A 905 0.67 -10.70 15.73
CA PRO A 905 -0.30 -10.60 16.82
C PRO A 905 -0.06 -9.32 17.62
N GLU A 906 -1.14 -8.67 18.07
CA GLU A 906 -0.99 -7.48 18.90
C GLU A 906 -0.33 -7.87 20.23
N LYS A 907 0.87 -7.34 20.44
CA LYS A 907 1.62 -7.44 21.68
C LYS A 907 0.85 -6.65 22.74
N GLN A 908 0.06 -7.35 23.56
CA GLN A 908 -0.66 -6.75 24.69
C GLN A 908 0.33 -6.05 25.63
N MET A 909 0.41 -4.73 25.51
CA MET A 909 1.15 -3.84 26.38
C MET A 909 0.15 -3.13 27.29
N LYS A 910 0.35 -3.16 28.60
CA LYS A 910 -0.52 -2.42 29.54
C LYS A 910 0.25 -1.21 30.05
N HIS A 911 -0.43 -0.07 30.15
CA HIS A 911 0.15 1.17 30.67
C HIS A 911 0.92 0.90 31.97
N GLY A 912 2.18 1.33 32.01
CA GLY A 912 3.10 1.19 33.14
C GLY A 912 3.75 -0.17 33.30
N ASP A 913 3.55 -1.13 32.40
CA ASP A 913 4.37 -2.33 32.36
C ASP A 913 5.83 -1.96 32.05
N THR A 914 6.78 -2.60 32.73
CA THR A 914 8.21 -2.32 32.58
C THR A 914 9.00 -3.56 32.22
N LYS A 915 10.11 -3.38 31.49
CA LYS A 915 11.12 -4.42 31.29
C LYS A 915 12.39 -4.05 32.03
N LEU A 916 12.81 -4.90 32.97
CA LEU A 916 14.06 -4.74 33.70
C LEU A 916 15.27 -4.72 32.74
N ALA A 917 16.31 -3.97 33.07
CA ALA A 917 17.52 -3.87 32.24
C ALA A 917 18.20 -5.26 32.06
N PRO A 918 18.82 -5.53 30.89
CA PRO A 918 19.57 -6.78 30.70
C PRO A 918 20.77 -6.85 31.65
N LEU A 919 21.04 -8.03 32.21
CA LEU A 919 22.23 -8.25 33.05
C LEU A 919 23.50 -8.14 32.20
N LYS A 920 24.53 -7.45 32.71
CA LYS A 920 25.85 -7.43 32.07
C LYS A 920 26.46 -8.84 32.11
N ARG A 921 27.12 -9.25 31.03
CA ARG A 921 27.71 -10.60 30.87
C ARG A 921 28.63 -10.92 32.05
N GLY A 922 28.33 -12.02 32.76
CA GLY A 922 29.07 -12.46 33.96
C GLY A 922 28.37 -12.13 35.29
N ILE A 923 27.45 -11.17 35.33
CA ILE A 923 26.68 -10.85 36.55
C ILE A 923 25.50 -11.83 36.69
N ARG A 924 25.37 -12.47 37.86
CA ARG A 924 24.28 -13.42 38.16
C ARG A 924 23.10 -12.82 38.94
N THR A 925 23.35 -11.82 39.78
CA THR A 925 22.33 -11.12 40.58
C THR A 925 21.97 -9.78 39.96
N ARG A 926 20.71 -9.37 40.08
CA ARG A 926 20.27 -8.07 39.55
C ARG A 926 20.80 -6.94 40.44
N PRO A 927 21.48 -5.91 39.88
CA PRO A 927 21.91 -4.77 40.69
C PRO A 927 20.68 -4.01 41.20
N VAL A 928 20.77 -3.60 42.47
CA VAL A 928 19.77 -2.81 43.18
C VAL A 928 20.47 -1.52 43.64
N GLU A 929 19.82 -0.39 43.41
CA GLU A 929 20.29 0.95 43.77
C GLU A 929 19.31 1.57 44.77
N LEU A 930 19.81 2.37 45.72
CA LEU A 930 18.93 3.15 46.60
C LEU A 930 18.38 4.35 45.81
N LEU A 931 17.13 4.74 46.05
CA LEU A 931 16.51 5.85 45.30
C LEU A 931 17.34 7.14 45.34
N LYS A 932 17.93 7.45 46.51
CA LYS A 932 18.87 8.58 46.73
C LYS A 932 20.20 8.51 45.95
N SER A 933 20.47 7.42 45.24
CA SER A 933 21.64 7.24 44.37
C SER A 933 21.30 7.23 42.86
N THR A 934 20.06 7.60 42.52
CA THR A 934 19.58 7.80 41.13
C THR A 934 19.24 9.27 40.90
N ASN A 935 18.92 9.68 39.66
CA ASN A 935 18.57 11.09 39.39
C ASN A 935 17.27 11.52 40.12
N ALA A 936 16.48 10.56 40.61
CA ALA A 936 15.33 10.83 41.49
C ALA A 936 15.70 11.66 42.73
N ALA A 937 16.94 11.57 43.22
CA ALA A 937 17.45 12.37 44.35
C ALA A 937 17.41 13.90 44.10
N HIS A 938 17.36 14.31 42.83
CA HIS A 938 17.29 15.71 42.38
C HIS A 938 15.90 16.12 41.90
N ALA A 939 14.86 15.31 42.18
CA ALA A 939 13.49 15.60 41.79
C ALA A 939 12.77 16.53 42.78
N LEU A 940 11.96 17.45 42.26
CA LEU A 940 11.17 18.39 43.05
C LEU A 940 10.30 17.70 44.12
N ASN A 941 9.74 16.54 43.78
CA ASN A 941 8.89 15.73 44.66
C ASN A 941 9.60 14.56 45.33
N PHE A 942 10.95 14.55 45.40
CA PHE A 942 11.71 13.49 46.07
C PHE A 942 11.30 13.27 47.54
N GLY A 943 10.84 14.33 48.23
CA GLY A 943 10.34 14.26 49.61
C GLY A 943 9.10 13.38 49.81
N GLU A 944 8.37 13.03 48.74
CA GLU A 944 7.24 12.08 48.78
C GLU A 944 7.71 10.62 48.84
N TYR A 945 9.00 10.35 48.59
CA TYR A 945 9.55 9.02 48.46
C TYR A 945 10.64 8.72 49.50
N SER A 946 10.68 7.49 50.00
CA SER A 946 11.77 7.06 50.90
C SER A 946 13.09 6.95 50.12
N GLY A 947 14.03 7.86 50.35
CA GLY A 947 15.36 7.85 49.72
C GLY A 947 16.19 6.58 49.99
N ASN A 948 15.84 5.80 51.01
CA ASN A 948 16.45 4.50 51.33
C ASN A 948 15.71 3.30 50.72
N SER A 949 14.68 3.52 49.88
CA SER A 949 14.00 2.44 49.17
C SER A 949 14.88 1.85 48.05
N GLU A 950 14.73 0.55 47.82
CA GLU A 950 15.50 -0.25 46.85
C GLU A 950 14.80 -0.33 45.48
N TRP A 951 15.56 -0.03 44.42
CA TRP A 951 15.06 -0.01 43.05
C TRP A 951 16.01 -0.72 42.08
N MET A 952 15.44 -1.30 41.03
CA MET A 952 16.14 -1.92 39.91
C MET A 952 15.93 -1.08 38.66
N ARG A 953 16.99 -0.86 37.87
CA ARG A 953 16.89 -0.14 36.59
C ARG A 953 16.12 -0.94 35.55
N CYS A 954 15.19 -0.28 34.87
CA CYS A 954 14.46 -0.80 33.72
C CYS A 954 15.10 -0.32 32.41
N LYS A 955 14.95 -1.13 31.35
CA LYS A 955 15.25 -0.72 29.97
C LYS A 955 14.12 0.15 29.42
N THR A 956 12.87 -0.26 29.66
CA THR A 956 11.68 0.34 29.06
C THR A 956 10.47 0.34 29.99
N VAL A 957 9.52 1.23 29.68
CA VAL A 957 8.19 1.40 30.30
C VAL A 957 7.14 1.61 29.20
N VAL A 958 5.92 1.14 29.41
CA VAL A 958 4.79 1.38 28.50
C VAL A 958 4.05 2.67 28.90
N SER A 959 3.86 3.60 27.97
CA SER A 959 3.09 4.85 28.19
C SER A 959 1.58 4.63 28.25
N GLU A 960 0.80 5.69 28.52
CA GLU A 960 -0.66 5.68 28.36
C GLU A 960 -1.09 5.51 26.89
N SER A 961 -0.30 6.02 25.93
CA SER A 961 -0.44 5.76 24.49
C SER A 961 -0.02 4.35 24.04
N LEU A 962 0.40 3.50 25.00
CA LEU A 962 0.89 2.13 24.80
C LEU A 962 2.23 2.01 24.04
N ASP A 963 3.00 3.09 23.95
CA ASP A 963 4.35 3.12 23.38
C ASP A 963 5.41 2.59 24.35
N GLU A 964 6.39 1.82 23.85
CA GLU A 964 7.49 1.31 24.67
C GLU A 964 8.63 2.35 24.80
N CYS A 965 8.47 3.25 25.77
CA CYS A 965 9.41 4.34 26.10
C CYS A 965 10.69 3.81 26.76
N PHE A 966 11.79 4.54 26.58
CA PHE A 966 13.13 4.25 27.12
C PHE A 966 13.77 5.51 27.72
N VAL A 967 14.91 5.37 28.40
CA VAL A 967 15.70 6.54 28.86
C VAL A 967 16.17 7.32 27.64
N GLY A 968 15.83 8.61 27.58
CA GLY A 968 16.00 9.49 26.42
C GLY A 968 14.70 9.82 25.67
N THR A 969 13.62 9.04 25.86
CA THR A 969 12.30 9.35 25.27
C THR A 969 11.71 10.65 25.82
N TRP A 970 11.03 11.43 24.98
CA TRP A 970 10.34 12.67 25.36
C TRP A 970 8.88 12.42 25.75
N ASN A 971 8.37 13.25 26.67
CA ASN A 971 6.99 13.29 27.15
C ASN A 971 6.38 14.66 26.80
N SER A 972 5.12 14.66 26.36
CA SER A 972 4.35 15.85 25.97
C SER A 972 3.38 16.33 27.06
N ILE A 973 2.88 15.46 27.94
CA ILE A 973 1.94 15.79 29.03
C ILE A 973 2.66 16.64 30.09
N ILE A 974 3.86 16.19 30.45
CA ILE A 974 4.83 16.96 31.23
C ILE A 974 6.01 17.11 30.28
N CYS A 975 6.18 18.32 29.72
CA CYS A 975 7.19 18.61 28.72
C CYS A 975 8.58 18.27 29.28
N GLY A 976 9.16 17.18 28.81
CA GLY A 976 10.28 16.57 29.52
C GLY A 976 10.86 15.35 28.86
N ARG A 977 11.99 14.87 29.39
CA ARG A 977 12.75 13.74 28.87
C ARG A 977 13.02 12.71 29.96
N LEU A 978 12.75 11.43 29.69
CA LEU A 978 12.97 10.34 30.65
C LEU A 978 14.47 10.17 30.92
N SER A 979 14.88 10.36 32.19
CA SER A 979 16.26 10.24 32.65
C SER A 979 16.54 8.91 33.36
N ASP A 980 15.57 8.36 34.09
CA ASP A 980 15.63 7.02 34.69
C ASP A 980 14.27 6.33 34.58
N ILE A 981 14.28 5.00 34.49
CA ILE A 981 13.10 4.14 34.66
C ILE A 981 13.46 3.11 35.73
N LEU A 982 12.67 3.04 36.80
CA LEU A 982 12.98 2.27 38.00
C LEU A 982 11.79 1.39 38.40
N CYS A 983 12.04 0.18 38.88
CA CYS A 983 11.03 -0.73 39.42
C CYS A 983 11.53 -1.40 40.71
N ASN A 984 10.68 -1.47 41.74
CA ASN A 984 11.04 -2.07 43.04
C ASN A 984 10.63 -3.54 43.13
N GLN A 985 10.99 -4.21 44.24
CA GLN A 985 10.68 -5.63 44.45
C GLN A 985 9.17 -5.94 44.56
N LEU A 986 8.33 -4.92 44.82
CA LEU A 986 6.87 -5.03 44.91
C LEU A 986 6.17 -4.82 43.55
N GLY A 987 6.92 -4.64 42.46
CA GLY A 987 6.37 -4.39 41.12
C GLY A 987 5.84 -2.96 40.91
N VAL A 988 6.08 -2.04 41.85
CA VAL A 988 5.82 -0.61 41.64
C VAL A 988 6.92 -0.04 40.77
N ALA A 989 6.54 0.65 39.70
CA ALA A 989 7.46 1.32 38.79
C ALA A 989 7.26 2.84 38.79
N ILE A 990 8.36 3.56 38.63
CA ILE A 990 8.43 5.02 38.53
C ILE A 990 9.33 5.43 37.36
N VAL A 991 9.09 6.62 36.82
CA VAL A 991 9.99 7.28 35.86
C VAL A 991 10.50 8.59 36.46
N VAL A 992 11.75 8.92 36.18
CA VAL A 992 12.33 10.23 36.50
C VAL A 992 12.43 11.01 35.20
N VAL A 993 11.83 12.20 35.16
CA VAL A 993 11.73 13.05 33.96
C VAL A 993 12.47 14.35 34.20
N GLU A 994 13.43 14.67 33.34
CA GLU A 994 14.06 15.99 33.22
C GLU A 994 13.03 16.96 32.62
N LEU A 995 12.76 18.08 33.30
CA LEU A 995 11.72 19.04 32.93
C LEU A 995 12.23 20.12 31.97
N PHE A 996 11.40 20.47 30.99
CA PHE A 996 11.64 21.54 30.02
C PHE A 996 10.43 22.46 29.94
N GLN A 997 10.65 23.70 29.53
CA GLN A 997 9.61 24.67 29.20
C GLN A 997 9.52 24.87 27.68
N ILE A 998 8.31 24.94 27.15
CA ILE A 998 8.05 25.35 25.76
C ILE A 998 8.18 26.87 25.70
N MET A 999 9.10 27.37 24.90
CA MET A 999 9.27 28.82 24.71
C MET A 999 8.06 29.41 23.98
N GLY A 1000 7.62 30.60 24.41
CA GLY A 1000 6.55 31.36 23.76
C GLY A 1000 6.87 31.88 22.35
N VAL A 1001 8.06 31.56 21.81
CA VAL A 1001 8.48 31.86 20.44
C VAL A 1001 8.97 30.60 19.74
N ARG A 1002 8.57 30.42 18.48
CA ARG A 1002 9.10 29.39 17.58
C ARG A 1002 10.57 29.70 17.23
N HIS A 1003 11.36 28.67 16.93
CA HIS A 1003 12.75 28.81 16.51
C HIS A 1003 12.83 29.62 15.21
N SER A 1004 13.51 30.77 15.24
CA SER A 1004 13.60 31.73 14.12
C SER A 1004 13.84 31.09 12.75
N ARG A 1005 14.85 30.21 12.63
CA ARG A 1005 15.16 29.47 11.40
C ARG A 1005 14.13 28.38 11.04
N TYR A 1006 13.88 27.44 11.96
CA TYR A 1006 13.13 26.20 11.68
C TYR A 1006 11.60 26.34 11.76
N GLY A 1007 11.06 27.38 12.41
CA GLY A 1007 9.63 27.55 12.62
C GLY A 1007 9.00 26.63 13.69
N MET A 1008 9.79 25.76 14.30
CA MET A 1008 9.34 24.75 15.28
C MET A 1008 9.30 25.28 16.71
N PRO A 1009 8.51 24.68 17.63
CA PRO A 1009 8.60 24.97 19.07
C PRO A 1009 10.01 24.75 19.61
N VAL A 1010 10.47 25.62 20.53
CA VAL A 1010 11.75 25.46 21.23
C VAL A 1010 11.49 24.94 22.63
N LEU A 1011 12.19 23.87 23.01
CA LEU A 1011 12.25 23.40 24.39
C LEU A 1011 13.52 23.94 25.04
N ALA A 1012 13.37 24.64 26.15
CA ALA A 1012 14.47 25.17 26.96
C ALA A 1012 14.40 24.58 28.37
N ARG A 1013 15.53 24.59 29.09
CA ARG A 1013 15.48 24.44 30.55
C ARG A 1013 14.93 25.72 31.17
N ARG A 1014 14.47 25.61 32.41
CA ARG A 1014 14.13 26.79 33.22
C ARG A 1014 15.42 27.30 33.86
N ASP A 1015 15.76 28.56 33.58
CA ASP A 1015 16.94 29.25 34.13
C ASP A 1015 18.27 28.46 33.91
N ASP A 1016 18.32 27.68 32.82
CA ASP A 1016 19.33 26.66 32.46
C ASP A 1016 19.55 25.50 33.47
N GLU A 1017 18.81 25.47 34.57
CA GLU A 1017 18.92 24.44 35.61
C GLU A 1017 18.33 23.08 35.20
N ILE A 1018 18.94 21.98 35.69
CA ILE A 1018 18.47 20.62 35.45
C ILE A 1018 17.49 20.23 36.57
N THR A 1019 16.20 20.44 36.31
CA THR A 1019 15.12 20.07 37.24
C THR A 1019 14.53 18.71 36.87
N PHE A 1020 14.29 17.84 37.86
CA PHE A 1020 13.63 16.55 37.66
C PHE A 1020 12.27 16.46 38.37
N SER A 1021 11.42 15.53 37.91
CA SER A 1021 10.21 15.07 38.62
C SER A 1021 10.15 13.54 38.61
N ILE A 1022 9.70 12.94 39.71
CA ILE A 1022 9.34 11.51 39.76
C ILE A 1022 7.85 11.40 39.40
N LEU A 1023 7.51 10.46 38.51
CA LEU A 1023 6.12 10.13 38.16
C LEU A 1023 5.88 8.63 38.37
N PRO A 1024 4.70 8.21 38.89
CA PRO A 1024 4.34 6.80 38.95
C PRO A 1024 4.06 6.27 37.54
N ALA A 1025 4.59 5.09 37.21
CA ALA A 1025 4.34 4.46 35.90
C ALA A 1025 2.90 3.93 35.76
N LYS A 1026 2.18 3.74 36.88
CA LYS A 1026 0.74 3.39 36.90
C LYS A 1026 0.02 4.37 37.82
N VAL A 1027 -0.84 5.22 37.24
CA VAL A 1027 -1.71 6.11 38.02
C VAL A 1027 -2.78 5.25 38.69
N GLN A 1028 -2.79 5.20 40.03
CA GLN A 1028 -3.98 4.75 40.74
C GLN A 1028 -5.07 5.79 40.53
N ARG A 1029 -6.11 5.46 39.75
CA ARG A 1029 -7.37 6.23 39.72
C ARG A 1029 -8.07 6.07 41.08
N GLN A 1030 -7.64 6.85 42.08
CA GLN A 1030 -8.55 7.22 43.16
C GLN A 1030 -9.70 8.03 42.55
N SER A 1031 -10.92 7.74 42.98
CA SER A 1031 -12.14 8.31 42.43
C SER A 1031 -12.27 9.78 42.82
N LEU A 1032 -11.68 10.68 42.04
CA LEU A 1032 -11.97 12.11 42.09
C LEU A 1032 -13.36 12.36 41.53
N VAL A 1033 -14.35 12.18 42.41
CA VAL A 1033 -15.70 12.72 42.25
C VAL A 1033 -15.64 14.20 42.61
N TYR A 1034 -15.71 15.08 41.61
CA TYR A 1034 -16.34 16.41 41.66
C TYR A 1034 -16.61 16.91 40.23
#